data_AF-A0AB35C1J5-F1
#
_entry.id   AF-A0AB35C1J5-F1
#
_cell.length_a   1.000
_cell.length_b   1.000
_cell.length_c   1.000
_cell.angle_alpha   90.00
_cell.angle_beta   90.00
_cell.angle_gamma   90.00
#
_symmetry.space_group_name_H-M   'P 1'
#
loop_
_entity.id
_entity.type
_entity.pdbx_description
1 polymer ?
#
loop_
_entity_poly.entity_id
_entity_poly.type
_entity_poly.pdbx_seq_one_letter_code
_entity_poly.pdbx_strand_id
1 'polypeptide(L)'
;MSHALGKLDISTPIYCAESMVTYHVVRKPTVFEGLILKLSREHKDQLGAHSLNQIAETLKIEDVFLEQALDSLFDNDMLEERLKLSHRVSDILLTRLGENLYRKNEMPSTRKNAPVHLYYDPLSERLLEKDKYWREGEDESFDRISEEVLSVSVDHISAISETYINNGTEKTLSWKQSNINISDIHTEIKGVLWRSIPVNITIDKNGNLLHECLGKSDAAQNFDEWLKKASPEILWDSFLSNYFNKGPQYHESLQNFDWQKIVKVALPADKIDISRSKLQVRSIDIEACNVPMAKYSLVLSNKAAAIHLDDKTQTLTVPCECQMNVRGLNALYLDENNNSTLLYRGQYTIYYAKQPRIVSLQLQIQDEDHWGAIRQKVMTNIDAETNIAKKLDALAFSSIFLTIEEVLQCMPIVNVNTMRNFRITLERYIGKTAISKQWVDKIDLLETVQDINIWKQILPQFTVEKNNLSDKLQGELIDLSLEGRFYGTALDQALKALEQVNKELKSCFNFDDFKTMKAAKKTIDNKKLSVKVMNVVNQWLAVFEDIATKFADVLHCCNKAQTQRDNLMLWQQLVETSFAPKRADGKQVAVLDTSYLMNHNDHVNTIAQTRHIIIPHIVLNELDGLKGGNNDEQTEKIKKARAAISLLHSNTLEYSVEQCEEKLLHWVNQKDQDFTNDEKILTVALHHRLNNAVLYSADKGLCVLAKSAGILFEEK
;
A
#
# COMPACT_ATOMS: atom_id res chain seq x y z
N MET A 1 28.60 -8.15 22.30
CA MET A 1 27.72 -8.56 21.19
C MET A 1 28.55 -8.49 19.92
N SER A 2 28.63 -9.58 19.15
CA SER A 2 29.33 -9.66 17.86
C SER A 2 28.33 -9.73 16.71
N HIS A 3 28.75 -9.33 15.52
CA HIS A 3 27.99 -9.43 14.28
C HIS A 3 28.34 -10.75 13.58
N ALA A 4 27.35 -11.58 13.28
CA ALA A 4 27.58 -12.81 12.51
C ALA A 4 27.75 -12.48 11.03
N LEU A 5 28.84 -12.97 10.43
CA LEU A 5 29.07 -12.90 8.98
C LEU A 5 28.42 -14.08 8.27
N GLY A 6 28.54 -15.28 8.85
CA GLY A 6 27.97 -16.49 8.27
C GLY A 6 28.53 -17.77 8.88
N LYS A 7 28.07 -18.89 8.33
CA LYS A 7 28.55 -20.23 8.67
C LYS A 7 29.44 -20.74 7.55
N LEU A 8 30.57 -21.30 7.92
CA LEU A 8 31.55 -21.91 7.04
C LEU A 8 31.64 -23.40 7.36
N ASP A 9 31.47 -24.26 6.38
CA ASP A 9 31.65 -25.70 6.54
C ASP A 9 33.09 -26.08 6.21
N ILE A 10 33.91 -26.28 7.24
CA ILE A 10 35.33 -26.60 7.10
C ILE A 10 35.52 -28.11 7.10
N SER A 11 36.18 -28.63 6.07
CA SER A 11 36.46 -30.05 5.93
C SER A 11 37.84 -30.40 6.48
N THR A 12 37.87 -31.36 7.40
CA THR A 12 39.10 -31.88 8.04
C THR A 12 39.43 -33.27 7.49
N PRO A 13 40.72 -33.60 7.26
CA PRO A 13 41.13 -34.88 6.68
C PRO A 13 40.97 -36.04 7.68
N ILE A 14 40.63 -37.22 7.18
CA ILE A 14 40.60 -38.51 7.85
C ILE A 14 41.42 -39.47 6.97
N TYR A 15 42.54 -39.96 7.50
CA TYR A 15 43.46 -40.80 6.75
C TYR A 15 42.97 -42.24 6.68
N CYS A 16 42.81 -42.77 5.47
CA CYS A 16 42.46 -44.16 5.23
C CYS A 16 43.74 -44.98 5.14
N ALA A 17 43.99 -45.81 6.15
CA ALA A 17 45.08 -46.76 6.15
C ALA A 17 44.57 -48.16 5.84
N GLU A 18 45.34 -48.91 5.06
CA GLU A 18 45.18 -50.34 4.88
C GLU A 18 46.39 -51.03 5.49
N SER A 19 46.14 -51.86 6.50
CA SER A 19 47.15 -52.73 7.08
C SER A 19 46.99 -54.13 6.53
N MET A 20 47.97 -54.60 5.76
CA MET A 20 48.06 -55.97 5.31
C MET A 20 48.69 -56.81 6.41
N VAL A 21 47.89 -57.72 6.99
CA VAL A 21 48.35 -58.59 8.09
C VAL A 21 48.65 -59.97 7.56
N THR A 22 49.91 -60.40 7.71
CA THR A 22 50.31 -61.78 7.43
C THR A 22 50.25 -62.59 8.72
N TYR A 23 49.49 -63.68 8.70
CA TYR A 23 49.27 -64.55 9.86
C TYR A 23 49.25 -66.02 9.46
N HIS A 24 49.39 -66.89 10.45
CA HIS A 24 49.20 -68.33 10.30
C HIS A 24 48.34 -68.88 11.43
N VAL A 25 47.59 -69.94 11.13
CA VAL A 25 46.84 -70.68 12.12
C VAL A 25 47.78 -71.68 12.77
N VAL A 26 47.92 -71.60 14.08
CA VAL A 26 48.65 -72.57 14.89
C VAL A 26 47.77 -73.79 15.10
N ARG A 27 48.26 -74.94 14.64
CA ARG A 27 47.62 -76.24 14.79
C ARG A 27 48.57 -77.23 15.47
N LYS A 28 48.10 -78.43 15.77
CA LYS A 28 49.00 -79.53 16.13
C LYS A 28 49.74 -80.04 14.89
N PRO A 29 51.00 -80.46 15.00
CA PRO A 29 51.70 -81.13 13.91
C PRO A 29 50.95 -82.42 13.54
N THR A 30 50.96 -82.77 12.26
CA THR A 30 50.50 -84.09 11.81
C THR A 30 51.44 -85.17 12.33
N VAL A 31 51.03 -86.44 12.22
CA VAL A 31 51.85 -87.57 12.68
C VAL A 31 53.23 -87.59 12.01
N PHE A 32 53.30 -87.29 10.71
CA PHE A 32 54.56 -87.30 9.95
C PHE A 32 55.42 -86.05 10.19
N GLU A 33 54.82 -84.86 10.28
CA GLU A 33 55.54 -83.64 10.68
C GLU A 33 56.13 -83.80 12.09
N GLY A 34 55.32 -84.32 13.03
CA GLY A 34 55.76 -84.59 14.40
C GLY A 34 56.86 -85.66 14.45
N LEU A 35 56.81 -86.68 13.59
CA LEU A 35 57.87 -87.69 13.47
C LEU A 35 59.18 -87.03 13.04
N ILE A 36 59.19 -86.22 11.97
CA ILE A 36 60.39 -85.54 11.48
C ILE A 36 60.95 -84.59 12.55
N LEU A 37 60.10 -83.79 13.21
CA LEU A 37 60.52 -82.89 14.27
C LEU A 37 61.15 -83.64 15.46
N LYS A 38 60.55 -84.76 15.90
CA LYS A 38 61.12 -85.61 16.96
C LYS A 38 62.42 -86.27 16.55
N LEU A 39 62.53 -86.75 15.30
CA LEU A 39 63.79 -87.27 14.77
C LEU A 39 64.89 -86.21 14.84
N SER A 40 64.56 -84.96 14.49
CA SER A 40 65.52 -83.85 14.49
C SER A 40 65.97 -83.40 15.90
N ARG A 41 65.23 -83.73 16.96
CA ARG A 41 65.51 -83.24 18.33
C ARG A 41 65.68 -84.33 19.37
N GLU A 42 64.67 -85.18 19.57
CA GLU A 42 64.69 -86.24 20.58
C GLU A 42 65.59 -87.42 20.18
N HIS A 43 65.68 -87.71 18.87
CA HIS A 43 66.43 -88.87 18.37
C HIS A 43 67.64 -88.51 17.52
N LYS A 44 68.05 -87.23 17.51
CA LYS A 44 69.17 -86.75 16.67
C LYS A 44 70.48 -87.49 16.95
N ASP A 45 70.78 -87.78 18.21
CA ASP A 45 72.04 -88.44 18.59
C ASP A 45 72.06 -89.94 18.25
N GLN A 46 70.89 -90.59 18.27
CA GLN A 46 70.77 -92.03 18.04
C GLN A 46 70.60 -92.37 16.56
N LEU A 47 69.84 -91.55 15.83
CA LEU A 47 69.44 -91.81 14.44
C LEU A 47 70.04 -90.81 13.45
N GLY A 48 70.86 -89.86 13.90
CA GLY A 48 71.43 -88.77 13.12
C GLY A 48 72.20 -89.20 11.86
N ALA A 49 72.85 -90.36 11.88
CA ALA A 49 73.64 -90.87 10.76
C ALA A 49 72.79 -91.51 9.64
N HIS A 50 71.53 -91.85 9.92
CA HIS A 50 70.63 -92.49 8.96
C HIS A 50 69.95 -91.45 8.07
N SER A 51 69.71 -91.81 6.81
CA SER A 51 68.87 -90.99 5.92
C SER A 51 67.40 -91.15 6.26
N LEU A 52 66.60 -90.13 5.95
CA LEU A 52 65.15 -90.19 6.14
C LEU A 52 64.51 -91.33 5.34
N ASN A 53 65.06 -91.67 4.17
CA ASN A 53 64.63 -92.82 3.37
C ASN A 53 64.86 -94.16 4.10
N GLN A 54 66.03 -94.36 4.71
CA GLN A 54 66.31 -95.57 5.51
C GLN A 54 65.37 -95.71 6.71
N ILE A 55 64.99 -94.58 7.31
CA ILE A 55 64.02 -94.55 8.42
C ILE A 55 62.60 -94.86 7.90
N ALA A 56 62.22 -94.33 6.74
CA ALA A 56 60.95 -94.62 6.07
C ALA A 56 60.79 -96.11 5.77
N GLU A 57 61.81 -96.74 5.18
CA GLU A 57 61.84 -98.18 4.87
C GLU A 57 61.68 -99.03 6.14
N THR A 58 62.40 -98.68 7.21
CA THR A 58 62.36 -99.40 8.49
C THR A 58 60.99 -99.30 9.16
N LEU A 59 60.38 -98.11 9.13
CA LEU A 59 59.06 -97.85 9.70
C LEU A 59 57.91 -98.25 8.77
N LYS A 60 58.21 -98.72 7.53
CA LYS A 60 57.24 -99.05 6.48
C LYS A 60 56.30 -97.88 6.15
N ILE A 61 56.84 -96.68 6.07
CA ILE A 61 56.11 -95.46 5.69
C ILE A 61 56.34 -95.22 4.19
N GLU A 62 55.28 -94.89 3.43
CA GLU A 62 55.45 -94.49 2.03
C GLU A 62 56.12 -93.11 1.93
N ASP A 63 57.14 -93.01 1.07
CA ASP A 63 57.99 -91.83 0.87
C ASP A 63 57.20 -90.52 0.70
N VAL A 64 56.08 -90.57 -0.04
CA VAL A 64 55.22 -89.41 -0.33
C VAL A 64 54.76 -88.68 0.93
N PHE A 65 54.49 -89.39 2.03
CA PHE A 65 54.03 -88.76 3.28
C PHE A 65 55.13 -88.00 4.00
N LEU A 66 56.37 -88.49 3.94
CA LEU A 66 57.52 -87.80 4.53
C LEU A 66 57.99 -86.65 3.64
N GLU A 67 57.93 -86.80 2.31
CA GLU A 67 58.19 -85.70 1.37
C GLU A 67 57.20 -84.55 1.59
N GLN A 68 55.89 -84.84 1.66
CA GLN A 68 54.86 -83.83 1.94
C GLN A 68 55.05 -83.17 3.31
N ALA A 69 55.48 -83.93 4.32
CA ALA A 69 55.74 -83.39 5.64
C ALA A 69 57.02 -82.51 5.67
N LEU A 70 58.07 -82.88 4.93
CA LEU A 70 59.28 -82.05 4.76
C LEU A 70 58.95 -80.74 4.03
N ASP A 71 58.19 -80.83 2.93
CA ASP A 71 57.74 -79.65 2.19
C ASP A 71 56.87 -78.76 3.07
N SER A 72 55.92 -79.33 3.82
CA SER A 72 55.09 -78.58 4.77
C SER A 72 55.91 -77.92 5.89
N LEU A 73 56.92 -78.62 6.45
CA LEU A 73 57.78 -78.05 7.49
C LEU A 73 58.66 -76.93 6.93
N PHE A 74 59.15 -77.05 5.70
CA PHE A 74 59.92 -75.99 5.05
C PHE A 74 59.05 -74.79 4.64
N ASP A 75 57.92 -75.04 3.96
CA ASP A 75 57.04 -73.99 3.44
C ASP A 75 56.36 -73.17 4.56
N ASN A 76 56.31 -73.69 5.78
CA ASN A 76 55.81 -72.97 6.96
C ASN A 76 56.95 -72.54 7.93
N ASP A 77 58.18 -72.40 7.43
CA ASP A 77 59.37 -71.90 8.13
C ASP A 77 59.78 -72.66 9.39
N MET A 78 59.44 -73.94 9.51
CA MET A 78 59.93 -74.78 10.60
C MET A 78 61.35 -75.26 10.36
N LEU A 79 61.75 -75.45 9.09
CA LEU A 79 63.10 -75.88 8.69
C LEU A 79 63.91 -74.73 8.08
N GLU A 80 65.22 -74.73 8.29
CA GLU A 80 66.13 -73.74 7.69
C GLU A 80 66.33 -73.95 6.18
N GLU A 81 66.30 -75.21 5.73
CA GLU A 81 66.53 -75.59 4.34
C GLU A 81 65.51 -76.63 3.86
N ARG A 82 65.28 -76.66 2.54
CA ARG A 82 64.39 -77.65 1.93
C ARG A 82 65.12 -78.98 1.79
N LEU A 83 64.70 -79.97 2.59
CA LEU A 83 65.32 -81.28 2.64
C LEU A 83 64.60 -82.29 1.73
N LYS A 84 65.33 -83.33 1.34
CA LYS A 84 64.82 -84.51 0.61
C LYS A 84 65.06 -85.77 1.44
N LEU A 85 64.38 -86.87 1.14
CA LEU A 85 64.53 -88.14 1.86
C LEU A 85 65.96 -88.71 1.88
N SER A 86 66.81 -88.32 0.93
CA SER A 86 68.23 -88.70 0.91
C SER A 86 69.07 -88.05 2.02
N HIS A 87 68.59 -86.97 2.63
CA HIS A 87 69.30 -86.25 3.68
C HIS A 87 69.28 -87.03 4.99
N ARG A 88 70.30 -86.81 5.82
CA ARG A 88 70.42 -87.43 7.12
C ARG A 88 69.56 -86.71 8.15
N VAL A 89 69.14 -87.43 9.19
CA VAL A 89 68.42 -86.80 10.32
C VAL A 89 69.24 -85.69 10.97
N SER A 90 70.58 -85.81 10.97
CA SER A 90 71.48 -84.75 11.45
C SER A 90 71.33 -83.43 10.71
N ASP A 91 70.90 -83.49 9.44
CA ASP A 91 70.82 -82.36 8.52
C ASP A 91 69.52 -81.56 8.71
N ILE A 92 68.58 -82.07 9.53
CA ILE A 92 67.36 -81.36 9.87
C ILE A 92 67.69 -80.27 10.90
N LEU A 93 67.76 -79.02 10.41
CA LEU A 93 67.90 -77.83 11.21
C LEU A 93 66.56 -77.10 11.27
N LEU A 94 66.12 -76.78 12.50
CA LEU A 94 64.90 -76.00 12.71
C LEU A 94 65.26 -74.53 12.79
N THR A 95 64.40 -73.68 12.22
CA THR A 95 64.52 -72.23 12.41
C THR A 95 64.27 -71.87 13.89
N ARG A 96 64.56 -70.62 14.27
CA ARG A 96 64.19 -70.10 15.61
C ARG A 96 62.68 -70.19 15.88
N LEU A 97 61.84 -70.01 14.86
CA LEU A 97 60.39 -70.21 14.96
C LEU A 97 60.05 -71.69 15.14
N GLY A 98 60.69 -72.56 14.35
CA GLY A 98 60.56 -74.01 14.43
C GLY A 98 60.89 -74.58 15.81
N GLU A 99 61.98 -74.13 16.42
CA GLU A 99 62.38 -74.50 17.78
C GLU A 99 61.33 -74.11 18.83
N ASN A 100 60.81 -72.88 18.73
CA ASN A 100 59.84 -72.36 19.69
C ASN A 100 58.50 -73.10 19.59
N LEU A 101 58.00 -73.35 18.38
CA LEU A 101 56.73 -74.05 18.16
C LEU A 101 56.84 -75.54 18.44
N TYR A 102 57.98 -76.17 18.13
CA TYR A 102 58.24 -77.56 18.50
C TYR A 102 58.13 -77.78 20.02
N ARG A 103 58.73 -76.91 20.84
CA ARG A 103 58.63 -76.99 22.31
C ARG A 103 57.19 -76.92 22.84
N LYS A 104 56.30 -76.25 22.10
CA LYS A 104 54.87 -76.13 22.43
C LYS A 104 54.02 -77.22 21.78
N ASN A 105 54.62 -78.13 21.01
CA ASN A 105 53.95 -79.14 20.19
C ASN A 105 52.93 -78.50 19.21
N GLU A 106 53.36 -77.41 18.58
CA GLU A 106 52.58 -76.57 17.68
C GLU A 106 53.21 -76.56 16.28
N MET A 107 52.38 -76.32 15.26
CA MET A 107 52.77 -76.25 13.85
C MET A 107 52.02 -75.08 13.17
N PRO A 108 52.72 -74.18 12.48
CA PRO A 108 52.10 -73.14 11.68
C PRO A 108 51.44 -73.74 10.43
N SER A 109 50.25 -73.26 10.08
CA SER A 109 49.64 -73.49 8.77
C SER A 109 50.25 -72.58 7.71
N THR A 110 49.79 -72.77 6.46
CA THR A 110 50.11 -71.85 5.36
C THR A 110 49.81 -70.40 5.76
N ARG A 111 50.74 -69.52 5.39
CA ARG A 111 50.61 -68.08 5.61
C ARG A 111 49.39 -67.55 4.86
N LYS A 112 48.61 -66.72 5.53
CA LYS A 112 47.44 -66.02 4.98
C LYS A 112 47.62 -64.53 5.15
N ASN A 113 47.02 -63.76 4.25
CA ASN A 113 46.96 -62.32 4.32
C ASN A 113 45.51 -61.87 4.58
N ALA A 114 45.32 -60.92 5.48
CA ALA A 114 44.05 -60.25 5.68
C ALA A 114 44.24 -58.73 5.63
N PRO A 115 43.52 -58.02 4.76
CA PRO A 115 43.51 -56.56 4.79
C PRO A 115 42.65 -56.09 5.97
N VAL A 116 43.15 -55.09 6.70
CA VAL A 116 42.42 -54.37 7.75
C VAL A 116 42.35 -52.90 7.36
N HIS A 117 41.14 -52.40 7.09
CA HIS A 117 40.92 -51.00 6.78
C HIS A 117 40.73 -50.20 8.07
N LEU A 118 41.50 -49.13 8.23
CA LEU A 118 41.55 -48.29 9.41
C LEU A 118 41.37 -46.82 9.02
N TYR A 119 40.67 -46.06 9.85
CA TYR A 119 40.39 -44.65 9.63
C TYR A 119 40.99 -43.85 10.77
N TYR A 120 41.98 -43.02 10.47
CA TYR A 120 42.70 -42.24 11.48
C TYR A 120 42.30 -40.76 11.43
N ASP A 121 41.92 -40.22 12.59
CA ASP A 121 41.57 -38.82 12.75
C ASP A 121 42.73 -38.03 13.37
N PRO A 122 43.37 -37.13 12.63
CA PRO A 122 44.52 -36.36 13.11
C PRO A 122 44.17 -35.39 14.25
N LEU A 123 42.89 -35.00 14.41
CA LEU A 123 42.49 -34.08 15.47
C LEU A 123 42.33 -34.78 16.83
N SER A 124 41.90 -36.05 16.81
CA SER A 124 41.72 -36.84 18.04
C SER A 124 42.89 -37.79 18.33
N GLU A 125 43.81 -37.93 17.37
CA GLU A 125 44.94 -38.87 17.40
C GLU A 125 44.51 -40.33 17.63
N ARG A 126 43.35 -40.70 17.07
CA ARG A 126 42.71 -42.02 17.30
C ARG A 126 42.16 -42.63 16.02
N LEU A 127 42.00 -43.95 16.07
CA LEU A 127 41.27 -44.71 15.06
C LEU A 127 39.77 -44.58 15.28
N LEU A 128 39.03 -44.39 14.20
CA LEU A 128 37.58 -44.24 14.18
C LEU A 128 36.93 -45.37 13.37
N GLU A 129 35.64 -45.59 13.64
CA GLU A 129 34.79 -46.38 12.75
C GLU A 129 34.42 -45.58 11.50
N LYS A 130 34.25 -46.26 10.36
CA LYS A 130 33.86 -45.61 9.11
C LYS A 130 32.51 -44.91 9.27
N ASP A 131 32.49 -43.61 9.06
CA ASP A 131 31.25 -42.86 8.95
C ASP A 131 30.78 -42.76 7.49
N LYS A 132 29.47 -42.86 7.28
CA LYS A 132 28.81 -42.68 5.98
C LYS A 132 28.79 -41.23 5.50
N TYR A 133 29.02 -40.26 6.39
CA TYR A 133 29.00 -38.83 6.07
C TYR A 133 30.35 -38.26 5.62
N TRP A 134 31.42 -39.07 5.62
CA TRP A 134 32.72 -38.64 5.10
C TRP A 134 32.74 -38.69 3.58
N ARG A 135 33.43 -37.73 2.96
CA ARG A 135 33.47 -37.53 1.51
C ARG A 135 34.84 -37.86 0.91
N GLU A 136 34.86 -38.38 -0.30
CA GLU A 136 36.09 -38.63 -1.06
C GLU A 136 36.60 -37.37 -1.78
N GLY A 137 37.90 -37.34 -2.08
CA GLY A 137 38.70 -36.14 -2.33
C GLY A 137 38.50 -35.36 -3.63
N GLU A 138 37.51 -35.65 -4.48
CA GLU A 138 37.43 -35.05 -5.84
C GLU A 138 36.56 -33.79 -5.96
N ASP A 139 35.79 -33.41 -4.94
CA ASP A 139 34.85 -32.28 -5.03
C ASP A 139 35.50 -30.94 -4.60
N GLU A 140 35.95 -30.11 -5.55
CA GLU A 140 36.60 -28.80 -5.33
C GLU A 140 35.71 -27.76 -4.60
N SER A 141 34.45 -28.09 -4.32
CA SER A 141 33.44 -27.14 -3.84
C SER A 141 33.47 -26.85 -2.32
N PHE A 142 34.23 -27.58 -1.51
CA PHE A 142 34.24 -27.41 -0.04
C PHE A 142 35.56 -26.82 0.49
N ASP A 143 35.49 -25.98 1.53
CA ASP A 143 36.67 -25.40 2.19
C ASP A 143 37.42 -26.46 2.99
N ARG A 144 38.61 -26.84 2.54
CA ARG A 144 39.42 -27.90 3.15
C ARG A 144 40.62 -27.31 3.89
N ILE A 145 40.94 -27.86 5.05
CA ILE A 145 42.24 -27.64 5.67
C ILE A 145 43.28 -28.41 4.86
N SER A 146 44.37 -27.73 4.48
CA SER A 146 45.48 -28.38 3.77
C SER A 146 45.99 -29.61 4.53
N GLU A 147 46.24 -30.70 3.80
CA GLU A 147 46.83 -31.93 4.36
C GLU A 147 48.21 -31.67 4.98
N GLU A 148 48.91 -30.61 4.56
CA GLU A 148 50.18 -30.19 5.14
C GLU A 148 50.02 -29.67 6.58
N VAL A 149 48.89 -29.05 6.89
CA VAL A 149 48.61 -28.46 8.21
C VAL A 149 48.27 -29.54 9.24
N LEU A 150 47.62 -30.61 8.80
CA LEU A 150 47.24 -31.77 9.61
C LEU A 150 47.97 -33.04 9.16
N SER A 151 49.24 -32.90 8.76
CA SER A 151 50.05 -34.00 8.25
C SER A 151 50.32 -35.05 9.33
N VAL A 152 50.26 -36.32 8.97
CA VAL A 152 50.53 -37.44 9.89
C VAL A 152 51.67 -38.29 9.35
N SER A 153 52.56 -38.73 10.24
CA SER A 153 53.61 -39.70 9.88
C SER A 153 53.02 -41.08 9.63
N VAL A 154 53.44 -41.73 8.54
CA VAL A 154 53.09 -43.13 8.24
C VAL A 154 53.54 -44.04 9.38
N ASP A 155 54.69 -43.79 10.00
CA ASP A 155 55.20 -44.59 11.13
C ASP A 155 54.28 -44.53 12.35
N HIS A 156 53.68 -43.36 12.59
CA HIS A 156 52.74 -43.18 13.70
C HIS A 156 51.44 -43.96 13.47
N ILE A 157 50.88 -43.88 12.27
CA ILE A 157 49.70 -44.66 11.89
C ILE A 157 50.02 -46.15 11.93
N SER A 158 51.20 -46.58 11.47
CA SER A 158 51.65 -47.97 11.56
C SER A 158 51.69 -48.46 13.01
N ALA A 159 52.28 -47.69 13.93
CA ALA A 159 52.35 -48.07 15.34
C ALA A 159 50.97 -48.21 16.01
N ILE A 160 50.04 -47.30 15.72
CA ILE A 160 48.66 -47.37 16.23
C ILE A 160 47.92 -48.55 15.59
N SER A 161 48.11 -48.78 14.30
CA SER A 161 47.52 -49.90 13.56
C SER A 161 47.98 -51.24 14.10
N GLU A 162 49.29 -51.41 14.32
CA GLU A 162 49.86 -52.60 14.96
C GLU A 162 49.27 -52.82 16.35
N THR A 163 49.16 -51.77 17.16
CA THR A 163 48.58 -51.85 18.50
C THR A 163 47.12 -52.29 18.44
N TYR A 164 46.33 -51.73 17.52
CA TYR A 164 44.93 -52.10 17.31
C TYR A 164 44.79 -53.56 16.86
N ILE A 165 45.61 -53.98 15.90
CA ILE A 165 45.57 -55.34 15.34
C ILE A 165 46.02 -56.36 16.40
N ASN A 166 47.08 -56.08 17.15
CA ASN A 166 47.59 -56.98 18.19
C ASN A 166 46.64 -57.09 19.38
N ASN A 167 45.89 -56.04 19.73
CA ASN A 167 44.90 -56.07 20.80
C ASN A 167 43.49 -56.47 20.33
N GLY A 168 43.26 -56.55 19.02
CA GLY A 168 41.97 -56.93 18.45
C GLY A 168 41.50 -58.32 18.90
N THR A 169 40.18 -58.52 18.95
CA THR A 169 39.53 -59.79 19.27
C THR A 169 38.79 -60.33 18.06
N GLU A 170 38.27 -61.56 18.12
CA GLU A 170 37.43 -62.14 17.07
C GLU A 170 36.19 -61.29 16.74
N LYS A 171 35.72 -60.44 17.68
CA LYS A 171 34.61 -59.51 17.45
C LYS A 171 34.99 -58.33 16.57
N THR A 172 36.23 -57.83 16.68
CA THR A 172 36.72 -56.66 15.93
C THR A 172 37.44 -57.07 14.65
N LEU A 173 38.04 -58.26 14.64
CA LEU A 173 38.74 -58.86 13.51
C LEU A 173 38.26 -60.30 13.39
N SER A 174 37.27 -60.55 12.53
CA SER A 174 36.63 -61.87 12.39
C SER A 174 37.61 -63.00 12.05
N TRP A 175 38.73 -62.68 11.40
CA TRP A 175 39.78 -63.64 11.09
C TRP A 175 40.67 -63.96 12.30
N LYS A 176 40.71 -63.15 13.37
CA LYS A 176 41.66 -63.28 14.48
C LYS A 176 41.14 -64.18 15.61
N GLN A 177 41.25 -65.49 15.40
CA GLN A 177 40.96 -66.54 16.38
C GLN A 177 42.10 -66.72 17.39
N SER A 178 41.83 -67.36 18.53
CA SER A 178 42.80 -67.53 19.63
C SER A 178 44.05 -68.36 19.27
N ASN A 179 43.98 -69.16 18.22
CA ASN A 179 45.07 -70.00 17.72
C ASN A 179 45.82 -69.37 16.54
N ILE A 180 45.74 -68.06 16.35
CA ILE A 180 46.44 -67.37 15.26
C ILE A 180 47.66 -66.63 15.79
N ASN A 181 48.74 -66.72 15.01
CA ASN A 181 49.95 -65.98 15.27
C ASN A 181 50.24 -65.04 14.08
N ILE A 182 50.51 -63.78 14.39
CA ILE A 182 50.76 -62.72 13.41
C ILE A 182 52.28 -62.66 13.18
N SER A 183 52.69 -62.78 11.92
CA SER A 183 54.11 -62.76 11.55
C SER A 183 54.58 -61.40 11.10
N ASP A 184 53.73 -60.64 10.41
CA ASP A 184 54.08 -59.31 9.88
C ASP A 184 52.84 -58.44 9.69
N ILE A 185 53.01 -57.12 9.82
CA ILE A 185 51.97 -56.11 9.59
C ILE A 185 52.59 -55.00 8.76
N HIS A 186 52.11 -54.82 7.53
CA HIS A 186 52.52 -53.71 6.68
C HIS A 186 51.37 -52.72 6.51
N THR A 187 51.58 -51.46 6.89
CA THR A 187 50.54 -50.41 6.81
C THR A 187 50.89 -49.39 5.74
N GLU A 188 49.91 -49.08 4.89
CA GLU A 188 50.01 -48.05 3.85
C GLU A 188 48.80 -47.12 3.88
N ILE A 189 49.01 -45.85 3.55
CA ILE A 189 47.91 -44.87 3.44
C ILE A 189 47.35 -44.95 2.02
N LYS A 190 46.08 -45.36 1.90
CA LYS A 190 45.39 -45.53 0.60
C LYS A 190 44.73 -44.26 0.10
N GLY A 191 44.42 -43.31 0.98
CA GLY A 191 43.78 -42.06 0.61
C GLY A 191 43.30 -41.24 1.82
N VAL A 192 42.58 -40.16 1.52
CA VAL A 192 42.05 -39.22 2.52
C VAL A 192 40.56 -39.03 2.30
N LEU A 193 39.78 -39.19 3.36
CA LEU A 193 38.38 -38.83 3.43
C LEU A 193 38.23 -37.49 4.16
N TRP A 194 37.12 -36.78 3.90
CA TRP A 194 36.89 -35.44 4.40
C TRP A 194 35.63 -35.39 5.26
N ARG A 195 35.79 -34.87 6.48
CA ARG A 195 34.69 -34.66 7.45
C ARG A 195 34.39 -33.18 7.57
N SER A 196 33.14 -32.79 7.33
CA SER A 196 32.68 -31.39 7.39
C SER A 196 32.33 -30.98 8.83
N ILE A 197 32.86 -29.85 9.29
CA ILE A 197 32.60 -29.27 10.60
C ILE A 197 32.15 -27.80 10.41
N PRO A 198 30.93 -27.44 10.85
CA PRO A 198 30.45 -26.07 10.72
C PRO A 198 31.14 -25.15 11.72
N VAL A 199 31.62 -23.99 11.23
CA VAL A 199 32.25 -22.93 12.01
C VAL A 199 31.48 -21.63 11.79
N ASN A 200 31.18 -20.92 12.87
CA ASN A 200 30.57 -19.61 12.83
C ASN A 200 31.67 -18.54 12.79
N ILE A 201 31.57 -17.63 11.82
CA ILE A 201 32.49 -16.48 11.70
C ILE A 201 31.75 -15.22 12.14
N THR A 202 32.32 -14.49 13.08
CA THR A 202 31.74 -13.26 13.63
C THR A 202 32.78 -12.14 13.71
N ILE A 203 32.34 -10.89 13.68
CA ILE A 203 33.19 -9.72 13.93
C ILE A 203 32.65 -9.00 15.17
N ASP A 204 33.51 -8.69 16.13
CA ASP A 204 33.11 -7.94 17.33
C ASP A 204 32.96 -6.43 17.06
N LYS A 205 32.52 -5.67 18.06
CA LYS A 205 32.33 -4.21 17.98
C LYS A 205 33.63 -3.40 17.87
N ASN A 206 34.79 -4.04 17.84
CA ASN A 206 36.09 -3.41 17.62
C ASN A 206 36.70 -3.83 16.28
N GLY A 207 35.97 -4.57 15.44
CA GLY A 207 36.47 -5.08 14.18
C GLY A 207 37.35 -6.32 14.32
N ASN A 208 37.36 -6.99 15.47
CA ASN A 208 38.11 -8.24 15.64
C ASN A 208 37.31 -9.41 15.09
N LEU A 209 37.95 -10.20 14.24
CA LEU A 209 37.44 -11.44 13.70
C LEU A 209 37.52 -12.55 14.76
N LEU A 210 36.39 -13.21 15.00
CA LEU A 210 36.23 -14.32 15.92
C LEU A 210 35.63 -15.50 15.16
N HIS A 211 36.04 -16.70 15.53
CA HIS A 211 35.52 -17.95 14.99
C HIS A 211 35.16 -18.90 16.14
N GLU A 212 34.10 -19.67 15.97
CA GLU A 212 33.62 -20.64 16.95
C GLU A 212 33.07 -21.88 16.23
N CYS A 213 33.48 -23.07 16.64
CA CYS A 213 32.89 -24.31 16.11
C CYS A 213 31.44 -24.47 16.55
N LEU A 214 30.58 -24.87 15.62
CA LEU A 214 29.18 -25.17 15.90
C LEU A 214 28.99 -26.66 16.14
N GLY A 215 28.34 -27.01 17.25
CA GLY A 215 27.99 -28.39 17.58
C GLY A 215 28.70 -28.93 18.82
N LYS A 216 28.24 -30.08 19.29
CA LYS A 216 28.73 -30.73 20.52
C LYS A 216 29.35 -32.10 20.27
N SER A 217 29.61 -32.47 19.01
CA SER A 217 30.27 -33.72 18.70
C SER A 217 31.72 -33.69 19.16
N ASP A 218 32.28 -34.85 19.50
CA ASP A 218 33.69 -34.98 19.89
C ASP A 218 34.61 -34.40 18.79
N ALA A 219 34.26 -34.62 17.53
CA ALA A 219 34.96 -34.03 16.38
C ALA A 219 34.96 -32.48 16.41
N ALA A 220 33.82 -31.85 16.73
CA ALA A 220 33.73 -30.40 16.82
C ALA A 220 34.51 -29.85 18.02
N GLN A 221 34.53 -30.57 19.16
CA GLN A 221 35.32 -30.18 20.33
C GLN A 221 36.81 -30.28 20.08
N ASN A 222 37.28 -31.40 19.50
CA ASN A 222 38.68 -31.58 19.13
C ASN A 222 39.13 -30.52 18.11
N PHE A 223 38.25 -30.18 17.16
CA PHE A 223 38.53 -29.13 16.20
C PHE A 223 38.59 -27.73 16.84
N ASP A 224 37.69 -27.42 17.78
CA ASP A 224 37.71 -26.16 18.54
C ASP A 224 38.98 -26.02 19.39
N GLU A 225 39.41 -27.11 20.04
CA GLU A 225 40.69 -27.14 20.76
C GLU A 225 41.89 -26.93 19.83
N TRP A 226 41.85 -27.52 18.64
CA TRP A 226 42.86 -27.31 17.62
C TRP A 226 42.90 -25.85 17.15
N LEU A 227 41.75 -25.24 16.84
CA LEU A 227 41.64 -23.83 16.44
C LEU A 227 42.26 -22.89 17.49
N LYS A 228 42.08 -23.19 18.78
CA LYS A 228 42.67 -22.40 19.89
C LYS A 228 44.18 -22.52 19.99
N LYS A 229 44.77 -23.63 19.56
CA LYS A 229 46.22 -23.91 19.62
C LYS A 229 46.94 -23.52 18.32
N ALA A 230 46.24 -23.58 17.19
CA ALA A 230 46.81 -23.31 15.87
C ALA A 230 47.32 -21.87 15.75
N SER A 231 48.39 -21.68 14.98
CA SER A 231 48.91 -20.33 14.75
C SER A 231 47.90 -19.50 13.93
N PRO A 232 47.67 -18.22 14.27
CA PRO A 232 46.73 -17.39 13.54
C PRO A 232 47.03 -17.27 12.03
N GLU A 233 48.29 -17.24 11.63
CA GLU A 233 48.66 -17.18 10.21
C GLU A 233 48.21 -18.41 9.44
N ILE A 234 48.40 -19.60 10.01
CA ILE A 234 47.95 -20.86 9.40
C ILE A 234 46.42 -20.85 9.23
N LEU A 235 45.67 -20.35 10.22
CA LEU A 235 44.21 -20.26 10.13
C LEU A 235 43.75 -19.25 9.08
N TRP A 236 44.48 -18.13 8.95
CA TRP A 236 44.22 -17.14 7.91
C TRP A 236 44.42 -17.72 6.51
N ASP A 237 45.56 -18.35 6.28
CA ASP A 237 45.95 -18.87 4.96
C ASP A 237 45.15 -20.13 4.58
N SER A 238 44.76 -20.95 5.54
CA SER A 238 44.04 -22.20 5.27
C SER A 238 42.59 -22.00 4.85
N PHE A 239 41.82 -21.12 5.51
CA PHE A 239 40.39 -20.97 5.17
C PHE A 239 39.81 -19.56 5.32
N LEU A 240 40.30 -18.71 6.23
CA LEU A 240 39.69 -17.39 6.45
C LEU A 240 39.91 -16.44 5.26
N SER A 241 41.11 -16.44 4.66
CA SER A 241 41.40 -15.64 3.46
C SER A 241 40.49 -16.02 2.29
N ASN A 242 40.34 -17.32 2.03
CA ASN A 242 39.43 -17.85 1.03
C ASN A 242 37.98 -17.45 1.31
N TYR A 243 37.53 -17.50 2.57
CA TYR A 243 36.18 -17.08 2.95
C TYR A 243 35.85 -15.63 2.55
N PHE A 244 36.78 -14.68 2.75
CA PHE A 244 36.59 -13.28 2.32
C PHE A 244 36.81 -13.06 0.82
N ASN A 245 37.54 -13.97 0.15
CA ASN A 245 37.77 -13.92 -1.29
C ASN A 245 36.61 -14.52 -2.11
N LYS A 246 35.66 -15.22 -1.47
CA LYS A 246 34.45 -15.74 -2.11
C LYS A 246 33.48 -14.61 -2.47
N GLY A 247 33.57 -14.14 -3.71
CA GLY A 247 32.61 -13.21 -4.29
C GLY A 247 33.23 -11.97 -4.91
N PRO A 248 32.41 -10.96 -5.25
CA PRO A 248 32.88 -9.73 -5.88
C PRO A 248 33.81 -8.98 -4.94
N GLN A 249 35.00 -8.63 -5.45
CA GLN A 249 35.97 -7.84 -4.71
C GLN A 249 35.73 -6.36 -4.96
N TYR A 250 35.69 -5.59 -3.88
CA TYR A 250 35.68 -4.14 -3.97
C TYR A 250 37.12 -3.65 -4.07
N HIS A 251 37.37 -2.61 -4.86
CA HIS A 251 38.69 -2.02 -5.02
C HIS A 251 38.86 -0.70 -4.25
N GLU A 252 37.75 -0.15 -3.73
CA GLU A 252 37.76 1.09 -2.97
C GLU A 252 38.08 0.82 -1.50
N SER A 253 39.22 1.32 -1.04
CA SER A 253 39.54 1.37 0.39
C SER A 253 38.76 2.49 1.07
N LEU A 254 38.02 2.13 2.10
CA LEU A 254 37.23 3.05 2.90
C LEU A 254 37.92 3.34 4.24
N GLN A 255 37.69 4.54 4.79
CA GLN A 255 38.28 4.93 6.07
C GLN A 255 37.81 4.03 7.23
N ASN A 256 38.58 4.00 8.31
CA ASN A 256 38.19 3.28 9.53
C ASN A 256 36.90 3.88 10.09
N PHE A 257 35.82 3.11 10.04
CA PHE A 257 34.57 3.44 10.71
C PHE A 257 34.64 3.05 12.19
N ASP A 258 33.85 3.75 13.00
CA ASP A 258 33.59 3.32 14.36
C ASP A 258 32.76 2.04 14.34
N TRP A 259 33.42 0.91 14.61
CA TRP A 259 32.79 -0.42 14.64
C TRP A 259 31.65 -0.51 15.66
N GLN A 260 31.56 0.40 16.64
CA GLN A 260 30.47 0.43 17.61
C GLN A 260 29.14 0.90 17.01
N LYS A 261 29.17 1.68 15.92
CA LYS A 261 27.98 2.22 15.22
C LYS A 261 27.41 1.25 14.17
N ILE A 262 28.09 0.14 13.92
CA ILE A 262 27.68 -0.86 12.95
C ILE A 262 26.49 -1.63 13.51
N VAL A 263 25.43 -1.72 12.70
CA VAL A 263 24.23 -2.50 13.00
C VAL A 263 24.41 -3.93 12.47
N LYS A 264 24.93 -4.05 11.24
CA LYS A 264 25.07 -5.35 10.56
C LYS A 264 26.27 -5.36 9.61
N VAL A 265 26.87 -6.54 9.48
CA VAL A 265 27.99 -6.83 8.59
C VAL A 265 27.60 -8.01 7.72
N ALA A 266 27.96 -7.99 6.44
CA ALA A 266 27.80 -9.12 5.52
C ALA A 266 28.94 -9.17 4.51
N LEU A 267 29.13 -10.33 3.88
CA LEU A 267 30.04 -10.48 2.76
C LEU A 267 29.47 -9.83 1.49
N PRO A 268 30.31 -9.50 0.49
CA PRO A 268 29.88 -8.90 -0.78
C PRO A 268 28.85 -9.73 -1.55
N ALA A 269 28.94 -11.06 -1.49
CA ALA A 269 28.00 -11.97 -2.14
C ALA A 269 26.66 -12.10 -1.39
N ASP A 270 26.65 -11.78 -0.09
CA ASP A 270 25.48 -11.97 0.77
C ASP A 270 24.53 -10.77 0.68
N LYS A 271 23.24 -11.07 0.80
CA LYS A 271 22.21 -10.03 0.91
C LYS A 271 22.07 -9.61 2.38
N ILE A 272 22.30 -8.34 2.65
CA ILE A 272 21.86 -7.74 3.91
C ILE A 272 20.33 -7.75 3.92
N ASP A 273 19.74 -8.57 4.78
CA ASP A 273 18.29 -8.52 5.04
C ASP A 273 17.90 -7.11 5.52
N ILE A 274 17.09 -6.45 4.71
CA ILE A 274 16.52 -5.11 4.90
C ILE A 274 14.99 -5.17 4.99
N SER A 275 14.40 -6.33 5.31
CA SER A 275 12.94 -6.58 5.33
C SER A 275 12.09 -5.56 6.09
N ARG A 276 12.69 -4.80 7.03
CA ARG A 276 12.02 -3.72 7.79
C ARG A 276 12.06 -2.35 7.11
N SER A 277 12.70 -2.22 5.95
CA SER A 277 12.91 -0.95 5.27
C SER A 277 11.76 -0.64 4.32
N LYS A 278 11.09 0.48 4.54
CA LYS A 278 10.00 0.95 3.67
C LYS A 278 10.53 1.75 2.48
N LEU A 279 11.57 2.56 2.67
CA LEU A 279 12.13 3.45 1.66
C LEU A 279 13.63 3.19 1.49
N GLN A 280 14.06 3.13 0.24
CA GLN A 280 15.46 3.15 -0.17
C GLN A 280 15.78 4.48 -0.86
N VAL A 281 16.90 5.09 -0.53
CA VAL A 281 17.41 6.32 -1.15
C VAL A 281 18.76 6.03 -1.78
N ARG A 282 18.96 6.40 -3.05
CA ARG A 282 20.21 6.18 -3.79
C ARG A 282 20.54 7.32 -4.76
N SER A 283 21.82 7.46 -5.11
CA SER A 283 22.28 8.34 -6.20
C SER A 283 22.32 7.58 -7.53
N ILE A 284 22.03 8.25 -8.65
CA ILE A 284 22.08 7.65 -9.99
C ILE A 284 23.51 7.39 -10.48
N ASP A 285 24.50 8.11 -9.93
CA ASP A 285 25.92 7.95 -10.29
C ASP A 285 26.54 6.69 -9.66
N ILE A 286 25.79 5.98 -8.80
CA ILE A 286 26.17 4.69 -8.25
C ILE A 286 25.66 3.64 -9.25
N GLU A 287 26.58 2.91 -9.89
CA GLU A 287 26.24 1.81 -10.81
C GLU A 287 25.16 0.93 -10.20
N ALA A 288 24.26 0.38 -11.04
CA ALA A 288 23.16 -0.51 -10.66
C ALA A 288 23.68 -1.80 -10.03
N CYS A 289 24.27 -1.67 -8.85
CA CYS A 289 24.68 -2.77 -8.03
C CYS A 289 23.42 -3.48 -7.59
N ASN A 290 23.52 -4.80 -7.39
CA ASN A 290 22.49 -5.61 -6.75
C ASN A 290 22.31 -5.14 -5.29
N VAL A 291 21.65 -4.01 -5.12
CA VAL A 291 21.28 -3.44 -3.84
C VAL A 291 19.86 -3.92 -3.56
N PRO A 292 19.59 -4.51 -2.39
CA PRO A 292 18.26 -5.01 -2.10
C PRO A 292 17.25 -3.85 -2.15
N MET A 293 16.17 -4.05 -2.90
CA MET A 293 15.13 -3.04 -3.13
C MET A 293 14.15 -3.01 -1.96
N ALA A 294 13.91 -1.81 -1.43
CA ALA A 294 12.79 -1.57 -0.53
C ALA A 294 11.47 -1.48 -1.33
N LYS A 295 10.34 -1.37 -0.61
CA LYS A 295 9.01 -1.22 -1.23
C LYS A 295 8.92 0.05 -2.09
N TYR A 296 9.57 1.14 -1.66
CA TYR A 296 9.62 2.42 -2.35
C TYR A 296 11.08 2.85 -2.56
N SER A 297 11.35 3.57 -3.66
CA SER A 297 12.70 4.03 -3.99
C SER A 297 12.74 5.53 -4.31
N LEU A 298 13.72 6.24 -3.75
CA LEU A 298 14.02 7.65 -4.01
C LEU A 298 15.40 7.73 -4.69
N VAL A 299 15.43 8.23 -5.92
CA VAL A 299 16.64 8.40 -6.70
C VAL A 299 17.01 9.88 -6.77
N LEU A 300 18.18 10.21 -6.26
CA LEU A 300 18.78 11.54 -6.35
C LEU A 300 19.66 11.57 -7.61
N SER A 301 19.41 12.52 -8.51
CA SER A 301 20.13 12.60 -9.77
C SER A 301 20.49 14.05 -10.10
N ASN A 302 21.76 14.31 -10.39
CA ASN A 302 22.25 15.59 -10.92
C ASN A 302 21.92 15.76 -12.42
N LYS A 303 21.65 14.67 -13.13
CA LYS A 303 21.34 14.64 -14.58
C LYS A 303 19.84 14.78 -14.87
N ALA A 304 18.99 14.58 -13.86
CA ALA A 304 17.55 14.71 -14.03
C ALA A 304 17.17 16.18 -14.19
N ALA A 305 16.39 16.51 -15.23
CA ALA A 305 15.96 17.88 -15.50
C ALA A 305 14.75 18.33 -14.64
N ALA A 306 13.92 17.38 -14.19
CA ALA A 306 12.71 17.65 -13.43
C ALA A 306 12.36 16.46 -12.54
N ILE A 307 11.44 16.67 -11.59
CA ILE A 307 10.92 15.59 -10.76
C ILE A 307 10.10 14.64 -11.62
N HIS A 308 10.27 13.34 -11.38
CA HIS A 308 9.55 12.29 -12.09
C HIS A 308 9.22 11.13 -11.16
N LEU A 309 7.95 10.76 -11.11
CA LEU A 309 7.46 9.58 -10.41
C LEU A 309 7.15 8.49 -11.44
N ASP A 310 7.77 7.32 -11.28
CA ASP A 310 7.41 6.11 -12.01
C ASP A 310 6.49 5.25 -11.14
N ASP A 311 5.20 5.26 -11.47
CA ASP A 311 4.15 4.51 -10.76
C ASP A 311 4.35 2.99 -10.81
N LYS A 312 5.04 2.44 -11.83
CA LYS A 312 5.25 0.99 -11.95
C LYS A 312 6.32 0.50 -11.00
N THR A 313 7.41 1.25 -10.91
CA THR A 313 8.55 0.93 -10.06
C THR A 313 8.50 1.61 -8.71
N GLN A 314 7.45 2.41 -8.46
CA GLN A 314 7.25 3.18 -7.22
C GLN A 314 8.50 4.00 -6.86
N THR A 315 9.10 4.60 -7.89
CA THR A 315 10.38 5.31 -7.80
C THR A 315 10.20 6.79 -8.07
N LEU A 316 10.54 7.63 -7.09
CA LEU A 316 10.61 9.08 -7.27
C LEU A 316 12.05 9.47 -7.62
N THR A 317 12.23 10.12 -8.77
CA THR A 317 13.51 10.72 -9.16
C THR A 317 13.46 12.22 -8.92
N VAL A 318 14.42 12.74 -8.14
CA VAL A 318 14.51 14.15 -7.77
C VAL A 318 15.83 14.74 -8.31
N PRO A 319 15.77 15.85 -9.07
CA PRO A 319 16.95 16.63 -9.43
C PRO A 319 17.65 17.11 -8.16
N CYS A 320 18.83 16.58 -7.85
CA CYS A 320 19.51 16.94 -6.61
C CYS A 320 21.02 16.72 -6.69
N GLU A 321 21.79 17.77 -6.41
CA GLU A 321 23.23 17.70 -6.14
C GLU A 321 23.50 17.31 -4.68
N CYS A 322 22.79 16.28 -4.18
CA CYS A 322 23.04 15.82 -2.83
C CYS A 322 24.33 15.00 -2.78
N GLN A 323 25.20 15.31 -1.83
CA GLN A 323 26.43 14.58 -1.55
C GLN A 323 26.11 13.22 -0.90
N MET A 324 25.48 12.30 -1.64
CA MET A 324 25.68 10.87 -1.36
C MET A 324 27.01 10.37 -1.92
N ASN A 325 27.83 11.26 -2.49
CA ASN A 325 29.19 11.00 -2.97
C ASN A 325 30.23 10.79 -1.83
N VAL A 326 29.78 10.28 -0.68
CA VAL A 326 30.72 9.74 0.32
C VAL A 326 31.22 8.41 -0.26
N ARG A 327 32.54 8.26 -0.39
CA ARG A 327 33.14 7.04 -0.97
C ARG A 327 32.57 5.78 -0.30
N GLY A 328 32.20 4.80 -1.11
CA GLY A 328 31.60 3.55 -0.65
C GLY A 328 30.18 3.62 -0.12
N LEU A 329 29.51 4.79 -0.06
CA LEU A 329 28.09 4.87 0.32
C LEU A 329 27.21 4.48 -0.88
N ASN A 330 26.47 3.39 -0.75
CA ASN A 330 25.64 2.87 -1.86
C ASN A 330 24.17 3.25 -1.74
N ALA A 331 23.62 3.22 -0.53
CA ALA A 331 22.20 3.52 -0.29
C ALA A 331 21.94 3.94 1.16
N LEU A 332 20.85 4.65 1.36
CA LEU A 332 20.24 4.94 2.67
C LEU A 332 18.89 4.25 2.74
N TYR A 333 18.56 3.65 3.89
CA TYR A 333 17.30 2.97 4.13
C TYR A 333 16.56 3.59 5.30
N LEU A 334 15.24 3.73 5.17
CA LEU A 334 14.34 4.10 6.28
C LEU A 334 13.49 2.91 6.67
N ASP A 335 13.41 2.65 7.97
CA ASP A 335 12.47 1.68 8.54
C ASP A 335 11.05 2.26 8.68
N GLU A 336 10.11 1.44 9.14
CA GLU A 336 8.71 1.85 9.39
C GLU A 336 8.60 3.06 10.35
N ASN A 337 9.55 3.19 11.29
CA ASN A 337 9.61 4.26 12.29
C ASN A 337 10.40 5.49 11.82
N ASN A 338 10.78 5.56 10.53
CA ASN A 338 11.65 6.61 9.96
C ASN A 338 13.08 6.65 10.53
N ASN A 339 13.58 5.56 11.15
CA ASN A 339 14.99 5.48 11.50
C ASN A 339 15.83 5.22 10.25
N SER A 340 16.88 6.00 10.04
CA SER A 340 17.78 5.87 8.91
C SER A 340 18.97 4.95 9.20
N THR A 341 19.33 4.16 8.20
CA THR A 341 20.58 3.38 8.17
C THR A 341 21.28 3.56 6.83
N LEU A 342 22.61 3.54 6.86
CA LEU A 342 23.48 3.72 5.69
C LEU A 342 24.09 2.39 5.30
N LEU A 343 24.06 2.06 4.02
CA LEU A 343 24.72 0.89 3.46
C LEU A 343 26.00 1.31 2.75
N TYR A 344 27.13 0.88 3.29
CA TYR A 344 28.44 1.05 2.69
C TYR A 344 28.97 -0.25 2.09
N ARG A 345 29.65 -0.16 0.95
CA ARG A 345 30.35 -1.29 0.30
C ARG A 345 31.76 -0.87 -0.07
N GLY A 346 32.74 -1.67 0.34
CA GLY A 346 34.15 -1.37 0.08
C GLY A 346 35.09 -2.31 0.81
N GLN A 347 36.38 -1.97 0.77
CA GLN A 347 37.40 -2.65 1.54
C GLN A 347 37.57 -2.01 2.92
N TYR A 348 37.58 -2.86 3.95
CA TYR A 348 37.73 -2.46 5.34
C TYR A 348 38.89 -3.18 5.99
N THR A 349 39.50 -2.51 6.97
CA THR A 349 40.50 -3.14 7.85
C THR A 349 39.77 -3.81 9.01
N ILE A 350 39.85 -5.14 9.08
CA ILE A 350 39.49 -5.94 10.26
C ILE A 350 40.76 -6.38 10.98
N TYR A 351 40.63 -6.85 12.21
CA TYR A 351 41.75 -7.35 12.99
C TYR A 351 41.57 -8.83 13.28
N TYR A 352 42.59 -9.64 12.99
CA TYR A 352 42.62 -11.04 13.40
C TYR A 352 43.90 -11.30 14.17
N ALA A 353 43.78 -11.81 15.39
CA ALA A 353 44.91 -11.98 16.31
C ALA A 353 45.81 -10.73 16.44
N LYS A 354 45.19 -9.54 16.52
CA LYS A 354 45.84 -8.21 16.58
C LYS A 354 46.59 -7.78 15.31
N GLN A 355 46.48 -8.53 14.22
CA GLN A 355 47.03 -8.12 12.92
C GLN A 355 45.93 -7.54 12.02
N PRO A 356 46.20 -6.41 11.33
CA PRO A 356 45.25 -5.83 10.38
C PRO A 356 45.14 -6.68 9.11
N ARG A 357 43.92 -6.91 8.63
CA ARG A 357 43.60 -7.60 7.39
C ARG A 357 42.61 -6.75 6.59
N ILE A 358 42.83 -6.63 5.28
CA ILE A 358 41.96 -5.89 4.38
C ILE A 358 40.99 -6.88 3.72
N VAL A 359 39.70 -6.65 3.89
CA VAL A 359 38.64 -7.52 3.36
C VAL A 359 37.52 -6.70 2.72
N SER A 360 36.87 -7.26 1.71
CA SER A 360 35.67 -6.67 1.09
C SER A 360 34.44 -6.98 1.96
N LEU A 361 33.70 -5.96 2.41
CA LEU A 361 32.50 -6.13 3.23
C LEU A 361 31.36 -5.20 2.78
N GLN A 362 30.14 -5.55 3.18
CA GLN A 362 29.00 -4.65 3.21
C GLN A 362 28.68 -4.31 4.68
N LEU A 363 28.65 -3.02 5.01
CA LEU A 363 28.35 -2.52 6.36
C LEU A 363 27.04 -1.75 6.37
N GLN A 364 26.15 -2.08 7.30
CA GLN A 364 24.99 -1.28 7.62
C GLN A 364 25.25 -0.52 8.91
N ILE A 365 25.20 0.82 8.84
CA ILE A 365 25.54 1.72 9.95
C ILE A 365 24.30 2.53 10.32
N GLN A 366 24.12 2.82 11.60
CA GLN A 366 23.07 3.76 12.02
C GLN A 366 23.42 5.17 11.52
N ASP A 367 22.46 5.81 10.85
CA ASP A 367 22.66 7.18 10.38
C ASP A 367 22.61 8.17 11.55
N GLU A 368 23.46 9.18 11.50
CA GLU A 368 23.51 10.24 12.51
C GLU A 368 22.78 11.50 12.02
N ASP A 369 22.91 11.89 10.74
CA ASP A 369 22.32 13.14 10.22
C ASP A 369 22.16 13.20 8.68
N HIS A 370 22.54 12.18 7.91
CA HIS A 370 22.52 12.26 6.45
C HIS A 370 21.09 12.33 5.91
N TRP A 371 20.17 11.58 6.51
CA TRP A 371 18.76 11.61 6.13
C TRP A 371 18.15 13.00 6.31
N GLY A 372 18.47 13.71 7.40
CA GLY A 372 17.95 15.06 7.64
C GLY A 372 18.33 16.04 6.53
N ALA A 373 19.60 16.02 6.12
CA ALA A 373 20.10 16.86 5.02
C ALA A 373 19.50 16.48 3.67
N ILE A 374 19.36 15.18 3.37
CA ILE A 374 18.72 14.69 2.14
C ILE A 374 17.26 15.10 2.11
N ARG A 375 16.52 14.87 3.19
CA ARG A 375 15.10 15.24 3.34
C ARG A 375 14.90 16.73 3.05
N GLN A 376 15.71 17.60 3.67
CA GLN A 376 15.60 19.05 3.46
C GLN A 376 15.84 19.45 1.99
N LYS A 377 16.86 18.88 1.35
CA LYS A 377 17.15 19.14 -0.07
C LYS A 377 16.05 18.63 -1.00
N VAL A 378 15.53 17.44 -0.74
CA VAL A 378 14.41 16.87 -1.50
C VAL A 378 13.18 17.77 -1.40
N MET A 379 12.83 18.21 -0.19
CA MET A 379 11.70 19.13 0.01
C MET A 379 11.91 20.47 -0.69
N THR A 380 13.13 21.03 -0.63
CA THR A 380 13.45 22.29 -1.32
C THR A 380 13.25 22.17 -2.85
N ASN A 381 13.61 21.02 -3.44
CA ASN A 381 13.41 20.78 -4.87
C ASN A 381 11.93 20.54 -5.22
N ILE A 382 11.18 19.84 -4.36
CA ILE A 382 9.72 19.69 -4.52
C ILE A 382 9.04 21.05 -4.43
N ASP A 383 9.48 21.92 -3.52
CA ASP A 383 8.90 23.24 -3.35
C ASP A 383 9.14 24.15 -4.55
N ALA A 384 10.33 24.04 -5.16
CA ALA A 384 10.72 24.77 -6.37
C ALA A 384 10.08 24.24 -7.67
N GLU A 385 9.44 23.07 -7.66
CA GLU A 385 8.78 22.50 -8.84
C GLU A 385 7.59 23.38 -9.28
N THR A 386 7.62 23.81 -10.53
CA THR A 386 6.61 24.72 -11.10
C THR A 386 5.39 23.97 -11.63
N ASN A 387 5.56 22.71 -12.01
CA ASN A 387 4.46 21.88 -12.47
C ASN A 387 3.67 21.33 -11.27
N ILE A 388 2.45 21.86 -11.06
CA ILE A 388 1.58 21.49 -9.94
C ILE A 388 1.33 19.99 -9.88
N ALA A 389 1.06 19.33 -11.01
CA ALA A 389 0.78 17.89 -11.01
C ALA A 389 1.98 17.08 -10.51
N LYS A 390 3.18 17.36 -11.03
CA LYS A 390 4.42 16.70 -10.58
C LYS A 390 4.76 17.00 -9.13
N LYS A 391 4.55 18.25 -8.69
CA LYS A 391 4.74 18.65 -7.29
C LYS A 391 3.81 17.86 -6.36
N LEU A 392 2.55 17.71 -6.73
CA LEU A 392 1.57 16.93 -5.95
C LEU A 392 1.90 15.44 -5.91
N ASP A 393 2.33 14.85 -7.02
CA ASP A 393 2.78 13.44 -7.05
C ASP A 393 3.99 13.23 -6.14
N ALA A 394 4.96 14.16 -6.15
CA ALA A 394 6.12 14.12 -5.28
C ALA A 394 5.77 14.32 -3.80
N LEU A 395 4.82 15.22 -3.49
CA LEU A 395 4.29 15.42 -2.14
C LEU A 395 3.54 14.18 -1.64
N ALA A 396 2.75 13.52 -2.50
CA ALA A 396 2.06 12.29 -2.16
C ALA A 396 3.05 11.17 -1.86
N PHE A 397 4.11 11.01 -2.67
CA PHE A 397 5.21 10.08 -2.37
C PHE A 397 5.92 10.45 -1.05
N SER A 398 6.12 11.74 -0.78
CA SER A 398 6.81 12.20 0.43
C SER A 398 6.08 11.83 1.73
N SER A 399 4.78 11.51 1.66
CA SER A 399 4.02 10.97 2.80
C SER A 399 4.55 9.64 3.36
N ILE A 400 5.43 8.95 2.62
CA ILE A 400 6.15 7.76 3.12
C ILE A 400 7.03 8.14 4.32
N PHE A 401 7.60 9.34 4.34
CA PHE A 401 8.55 9.82 5.34
C PHE A 401 8.16 11.15 6.00
N LEU A 402 7.02 11.74 5.64
CA LEU A 402 6.42 12.93 6.23
C LEU A 402 5.08 12.60 6.88
N THR A 403 4.70 13.39 7.86
CA THR A 403 3.33 13.40 8.37
C THR A 403 2.38 14.07 7.38
N ILE A 404 1.09 13.76 7.45
CA ILE A 404 0.07 14.38 6.60
C ILE A 404 0.04 15.91 6.79
N GLU A 405 0.26 16.39 8.03
CA GLU A 405 0.28 17.81 8.34
C GLU A 405 1.43 18.52 7.62
N GLU A 406 2.64 17.95 7.63
CA GLU A 406 3.80 18.49 6.91
C GLU A 406 3.56 18.50 5.38
N VAL A 407 2.96 17.43 4.84
CA VAL A 407 2.62 17.35 3.41
C VAL A 407 1.62 18.44 3.02
N LEU A 408 0.58 18.66 3.82
CA LEU A 408 -0.43 19.69 3.55
C LEU A 408 0.16 21.10 3.69
N GLN A 409 1.11 21.34 4.59
CA GLN A 409 1.77 22.64 4.72
C GLN A 409 2.48 23.05 3.41
N CYS A 410 3.21 22.13 2.79
CA CYS A 410 3.91 22.35 1.50
C CYS A 410 2.98 22.35 0.28
N MET A 411 1.74 21.87 0.42
CA MET A 411 0.79 21.77 -0.68
C MET A 411 0.34 23.17 -1.15
N PRO A 412 0.34 23.46 -2.47
CA PRO A 412 -0.29 24.68 -2.99
C PRO A 412 -1.81 24.63 -2.86
N ILE A 413 -2.48 25.79 -2.97
CA ILE A 413 -3.94 25.85 -3.12
C ILE A 413 -4.29 25.31 -4.51
N VAL A 414 -5.25 24.38 -4.58
CA VAL A 414 -5.63 23.70 -5.83
C VAL A 414 -7.14 23.56 -5.94
N ASN A 415 -7.64 23.36 -7.16
CA ASN A 415 -9.06 23.05 -7.36
C ASN A 415 -9.44 21.69 -6.74
N VAL A 416 -10.75 21.49 -6.53
CA VAL A 416 -11.28 20.30 -5.85
C VAL A 416 -11.00 18.99 -6.60
N ASN A 417 -10.92 19.02 -7.94
CA ASN A 417 -10.66 17.82 -8.74
C ASN A 417 -9.18 17.39 -8.64
N THR A 418 -8.27 18.34 -8.65
CA THR A 418 -6.84 18.11 -8.39
C THR A 418 -6.64 17.60 -6.97
N MET A 419 -7.33 18.17 -5.98
CA MET A 419 -7.33 17.65 -4.60
C MET A 419 -7.83 16.20 -4.53
N ARG A 420 -8.88 15.85 -5.30
CA ARG A 420 -9.37 14.47 -5.42
C ARG A 420 -8.28 13.53 -5.89
N ASN A 421 -7.62 13.88 -6.98
CA ASN A 421 -6.57 13.06 -7.59
C ASN A 421 -5.39 12.91 -6.65
N PHE A 422 -4.97 14.00 -6.00
CA PHE A 422 -3.93 13.98 -4.99
C PHE A 422 -4.28 13.03 -3.84
N ARG A 423 -5.51 13.10 -3.31
CA ARG A 423 -5.95 12.18 -2.26
C ARG A 423 -5.91 10.72 -2.71
N ILE A 424 -6.39 10.42 -3.92
CA ILE A 424 -6.31 9.05 -4.47
C ILE A 424 -4.87 8.58 -4.54
N THR A 425 -3.94 9.42 -5.00
CA THR A 425 -2.52 9.09 -5.06
C THR A 425 -1.92 8.91 -3.65
N LEU A 426 -2.25 9.79 -2.70
CA LEU A 426 -1.82 9.70 -1.30
C LEU A 426 -2.28 8.40 -0.63
N GLU A 427 -3.55 8.01 -0.83
CA GLU A 427 -4.12 6.79 -0.26
C GLU A 427 -3.43 5.51 -0.77
N ARG A 428 -2.72 5.55 -1.91
CA ARG A 428 -1.89 4.42 -2.38
C ARG A 428 -0.66 4.18 -1.51
N TYR A 429 -0.14 5.22 -0.87
CA TYR A 429 1.09 5.15 -0.08
C TYR A 429 0.82 4.85 1.40
N ILE A 430 -0.14 5.58 2.00
CA ILE A 430 -0.39 5.53 3.45
C ILE A 430 -1.77 4.97 3.83
N GLY A 431 -2.57 4.54 2.84
CA GLY A 431 -3.94 4.08 3.06
C GLY A 431 -4.91 5.23 3.34
N LYS A 432 -6.08 4.91 3.92
CA LYS A 432 -7.12 5.91 4.20
C LYS A 432 -6.64 6.94 5.21
N THR A 433 -6.72 8.22 4.83
CA THR A 433 -6.30 9.33 5.66
C THR A 433 -7.45 9.95 6.45
N ALA A 434 -7.15 10.40 7.67
CA ALA A 434 -8.06 11.23 8.43
C ALA A 434 -8.13 12.62 7.78
N ILE A 435 -9.35 13.10 7.58
CA ILE A 435 -9.59 14.40 6.96
C ILE A 435 -9.69 15.44 8.08
N SER A 436 -8.84 16.46 8.01
CA SER A 436 -8.80 17.61 8.92
C SER A 436 -9.21 18.91 8.22
N LYS A 437 -9.35 19.99 8.99
CA LYS A 437 -9.66 21.33 8.46
C LYS A 437 -8.58 21.85 7.49
N GLN A 438 -7.31 21.44 7.65
CA GLN A 438 -6.23 21.84 6.75
C GLN A 438 -6.45 21.44 5.28
N TRP A 439 -7.24 20.38 5.03
CA TRP A 439 -7.62 19.99 3.67
C TRP A 439 -8.52 21.03 3.01
N VAL A 440 -9.44 21.62 3.79
CA VAL A 440 -10.36 22.67 3.32
C VAL A 440 -9.57 23.91 2.91
N ASP A 441 -8.58 24.30 3.71
CA ASP A 441 -7.77 25.51 3.49
C ASP A 441 -6.88 25.42 2.24
N LYS A 442 -6.74 24.22 1.64
CA LYS A 442 -5.94 23.96 0.43
C LYS A 442 -6.78 23.80 -0.82
N ILE A 443 -8.11 23.88 -0.71
CA ILE A 443 -9.02 23.86 -1.86
C ILE A 443 -9.37 25.30 -2.22
N ASP A 444 -9.17 25.64 -3.49
CA ASP A 444 -9.57 26.92 -4.07
C ASP A 444 -11.10 27.09 -4.12
N LEU A 445 -11.57 28.29 -4.45
CA LEU A 445 -12.99 28.58 -4.60
C LEU A 445 -13.66 27.62 -5.60
N LEU A 446 -14.82 27.09 -5.23
CA LEU A 446 -15.62 26.23 -6.08
C LEU A 446 -16.33 27.06 -7.15
N GLU A 447 -16.22 26.66 -8.41
CA GLU A 447 -16.77 27.41 -9.54
C GLU A 447 -18.05 26.81 -10.11
N THR A 448 -18.28 25.51 -9.92
CA THR A 448 -19.41 24.79 -10.50
C THR A 448 -20.15 23.93 -9.47
N VAL A 449 -21.39 23.60 -9.79
CA VAL A 449 -22.18 22.62 -9.02
C VAL A 449 -21.52 21.23 -8.98
N GLN A 450 -20.77 20.86 -10.02
CA GLN A 450 -20.02 19.61 -10.04
C GLN A 450 -18.92 19.59 -8.97
N ASP A 451 -18.28 20.74 -8.74
CA ASP A 451 -17.25 20.89 -7.70
C ASP A 451 -17.81 20.64 -6.30
N ILE A 452 -19.05 21.05 -6.02
CA ILE A 452 -19.74 20.75 -4.76
C ILE A 452 -19.96 19.25 -4.59
N ASN A 453 -20.31 18.54 -5.66
CA ASN A 453 -20.48 17.08 -5.60
C ASN A 453 -19.15 16.37 -5.35
N ILE A 454 -18.06 16.83 -5.98
CA ILE A 454 -16.71 16.32 -5.72
C ILE A 454 -16.29 16.62 -4.27
N TRP A 455 -16.55 17.84 -3.78
CA TRP A 455 -16.31 18.22 -2.39
C TRP A 455 -16.97 17.25 -1.42
N LYS A 456 -18.24 16.91 -1.60
CA LYS A 456 -18.96 15.96 -0.73
C LYS A 456 -18.37 14.56 -0.76
N GLN A 457 -17.77 14.14 -1.87
CA GLN A 457 -17.09 12.84 -1.96
C GLN A 457 -15.78 12.85 -1.16
N ILE A 458 -15.04 13.96 -1.19
CA ILE A 458 -13.74 14.08 -0.52
C ILE A 458 -13.91 14.46 0.95
N LEU A 459 -14.82 15.36 1.27
CA LEU A 459 -14.96 16.02 2.57
C LEU A 459 -16.43 15.92 3.09
N PRO A 460 -16.97 14.71 3.27
CA PRO A 460 -18.40 14.53 3.61
C PRO A 460 -18.80 15.15 4.96
N GLN A 461 -17.84 15.27 5.89
CA GLN A 461 -18.07 15.85 7.21
C GLN A 461 -18.05 17.39 7.24
N PHE A 462 -17.58 18.06 6.19
CA PHE A 462 -17.45 19.51 6.13
C PHE A 462 -18.52 20.11 5.22
N THR A 463 -19.40 20.93 5.79
CA THR A 463 -20.36 21.72 5.02
C THR A 463 -19.63 22.79 4.21
N VAL A 464 -20.03 22.97 2.95
CA VAL A 464 -19.47 24.03 2.10
C VAL A 464 -19.95 25.39 2.61
N GLU A 465 -19.02 26.19 3.12
CA GLU A 465 -19.29 27.55 3.61
C GLU A 465 -19.39 28.55 2.45
N LYS A 466 -19.99 29.72 2.71
CA LYS A 466 -20.12 30.81 1.73
C LYS A 466 -18.77 31.19 1.13
N ASN A 467 -17.73 31.30 1.96
CA ASN A 467 -16.40 31.77 1.56
C ASN A 467 -15.63 30.78 0.68
N ASN A 468 -16.09 29.53 0.55
CA ASN A 468 -15.47 28.54 -0.33
C ASN A 468 -16.11 28.51 -1.74
N LEU A 469 -17.13 29.32 -1.99
CA LEU A 469 -17.85 29.36 -3.25
C LEU A 469 -17.49 30.64 -4.01
N SER A 470 -17.21 30.53 -5.31
CA SER A 470 -17.07 31.71 -6.17
C SER A 470 -18.37 32.50 -6.22
N ASP A 471 -18.29 33.81 -6.43
CA ASP A 471 -19.47 34.67 -6.56
C ASP A 471 -20.41 34.18 -7.67
N LYS A 472 -19.85 33.73 -8.80
CA LYS A 472 -20.62 33.16 -9.90
C LYS A 472 -21.43 31.92 -9.46
N LEU A 473 -20.81 31.00 -8.73
CA LEU A 473 -21.48 29.80 -8.25
C LEU A 473 -22.53 30.12 -7.18
N GLN A 474 -22.22 31.03 -6.26
CA GLN A 474 -23.18 31.51 -5.28
C GLN A 474 -24.43 32.09 -5.97
N GLY A 475 -24.26 32.87 -7.04
CA GLY A 475 -25.37 33.40 -7.83
C GLY A 475 -26.16 32.33 -8.57
N GLU A 476 -25.47 31.33 -9.14
CA GLU A 476 -26.11 30.17 -9.75
C GLU A 476 -26.93 29.36 -8.74
N LEU A 477 -26.44 29.19 -7.50
CA LEU A 477 -27.17 28.49 -6.44
C LEU A 477 -28.46 29.22 -6.03
N ILE A 478 -28.45 30.57 -6.00
CA ILE A 478 -29.65 31.37 -5.77
C ILE A 478 -30.67 31.11 -6.89
N ASP A 479 -30.24 31.15 -8.15
CA ASP A 479 -31.10 30.86 -9.31
C ASP A 479 -31.66 29.43 -9.29
N LEU A 480 -30.85 28.44 -8.90
CA LEU A 480 -31.24 27.04 -8.78
C LEU A 480 -32.24 26.80 -7.64
N SER A 481 -32.17 27.60 -6.57
CA SER A 481 -33.11 27.49 -5.44
C SER A 481 -34.56 27.80 -5.85
N LEU A 482 -34.77 28.66 -6.85
CA LEU A 482 -36.10 28.92 -7.42
C LEU A 482 -36.74 27.69 -8.08
N GLU A 483 -35.91 26.72 -8.47
CA GLU A 483 -36.32 25.45 -9.05
C GLU A 483 -36.41 24.32 -8.00
N GLY A 484 -36.18 24.61 -6.72
CA GLY A 484 -36.21 23.61 -5.66
C GLY A 484 -34.93 22.76 -5.57
N ARG A 485 -33.84 23.18 -6.21
CA ARG A 485 -32.57 22.44 -6.24
C ARG A 485 -31.63 22.96 -5.17
N PHE A 486 -31.25 22.08 -4.25
CA PHE A 486 -30.37 22.37 -3.11
C PHE A 486 -29.18 21.43 -3.09
N TYR A 487 -28.02 21.93 -2.65
CA TYR A 487 -26.74 21.23 -2.78
C TYR A 487 -26.03 21.04 -1.44
N GLY A 488 -26.74 21.08 -0.32
CA GLY A 488 -26.21 20.85 1.03
C GLY A 488 -25.15 21.87 1.45
N THR A 489 -25.26 23.11 0.98
CA THR A 489 -24.35 24.19 1.34
C THR A 489 -24.89 24.96 2.56
N ALA A 490 -24.04 25.79 3.18
CA ALA A 490 -24.50 26.69 4.25
C ALA A 490 -25.55 27.71 3.78
N LEU A 491 -25.64 27.96 2.45
CA LEU A 491 -26.59 28.90 1.85
C LEU A 491 -28.02 28.33 1.83
N ASP A 492 -28.17 27.01 1.72
CA ASP A 492 -29.45 26.35 1.49
C ASP A 492 -30.51 26.73 2.53
N GLN A 493 -30.10 26.93 3.79
CA GLN A 493 -31.03 27.32 4.86
C GLN A 493 -31.65 28.70 4.61
N ALA A 494 -30.87 29.66 4.12
CA ALA A 494 -31.38 30.98 3.77
C ALA A 494 -32.28 30.93 2.51
N LEU A 495 -31.93 30.09 1.54
CA LEU A 495 -32.62 30.00 0.24
C LEU A 495 -33.94 29.21 0.29
N LYS A 496 -34.18 28.38 1.31
CA LYS A 496 -35.46 27.66 1.50
C LYS A 496 -36.68 28.58 1.58
N ALA A 497 -36.53 29.75 2.20
CA ALA A 497 -37.62 30.73 2.28
C ALA A 497 -38.02 31.23 0.88
N LEU A 498 -37.04 31.48 0.01
CA LEU A 498 -37.27 31.91 -1.37
C LEU A 498 -37.95 30.82 -2.20
N GLU A 499 -37.54 29.57 -2.02
CA GLU A 499 -38.12 28.41 -2.70
C GLU A 499 -39.61 28.21 -2.36
N GLN A 500 -39.94 28.28 -1.07
CA GLN A 500 -41.31 28.13 -0.57
C GLN A 500 -42.22 29.21 -1.18
N VAL A 501 -41.80 30.48 -1.09
CA VAL A 501 -42.59 31.58 -1.64
C VAL A 501 -42.64 31.53 -3.17
N ASN A 502 -41.59 31.05 -3.85
CA ASN A 502 -41.59 30.87 -5.29
C ASN A 502 -42.54 29.75 -5.76
N LYS A 503 -42.69 28.67 -4.98
CA LYS A 503 -43.70 27.63 -5.23
C LYS A 503 -45.12 28.19 -5.09
N GLU A 504 -45.36 28.96 -4.04
CA GLU A 504 -46.65 29.64 -3.85
C GLU A 504 -46.95 30.60 -5.01
N LEU A 505 -45.94 31.35 -5.46
CA LEU A 505 -46.04 32.23 -6.63
C LEU A 505 -46.37 31.43 -7.91
N LYS A 506 -45.67 30.33 -8.19
CA LYS A 506 -45.96 29.42 -9.33
C LYS A 506 -47.36 28.80 -9.28
N SER A 507 -47.91 28.58 -8.09
CA SER A 507 -49.28 28.06 -7.92
C SER A 507 -50.36 29.11 -8.21
N CYS A 508 -50.01 30.40 -8.09
CA CYS A 508 -50.93 31.52 -8.24
C CYS A 508 -50.77 32.24 -9.59
N PHE A 509 -49.62 32.12 -10.25
CA PHE A 509 -49.28 32.75 -11.53
C PHE A 509 -48.76 31.76 -12.56
N ASN A 510 -49.15 31.95 -13.82
CA ASN A 510 -48.43 31.35 -14.93
C ASN A 510 -47.27 32.25 -15.35
N PHE A 511 -46.05 31.75 -15.28
CA PHE A 511 -44.85 32.53 -15.59
C PHE A 511 -44.74 32.99 -17.05
N ASP A 512 -45.46 32.34 -17.97
CA ASP A 512 -45.55 32.79 -19.35
C ASP A 512 -46.27 34.15 -19.48
N ASP A 513 -47.09 34.52 -18.50
CA ASP A 513 -47.78 35.83 -18.45
C ASP A 513 -46.79 36.98 -18.24
N PHE A 514 -45.60 36.74 -17.67
CA PHE A 514 -44.55 37.77 -17.53
C PHE A 514 -43.75 37.99 -18.81
N LYS A 515 -43.57 36.94 -19.63
CA LYS A 515 -42.89 37.07 -20.92
C LYS A 515 -43.71 37.90 -21.92
N THR A 516 -45.03 37.73 -21.89
CA THR A 516 -45.97 38.50 -22.74
C THR A 516 -46.06 39.96 -22.32
N MET A 517 -45.97 40.28 -21.01
CA MET A 517 -45.96 41.67 -20.52
C MET A 517 -44.82 42.54 -21.05
N LYS A 518 -43.65 41.94 -21.33
CA LYS A 518 -42.49 42.66 -21.89
C LYS A 518 -42.59 42.84 -23.41
N ALA A 519 -43.31 41.97 -24.12
CA ALA A 519 -43.35 41.88 -25.58
C ALA A 519 -44.62 42.48 -26.22
N ALA A 520 -45.75 42.55 -25.51
CA ALA A 520 -47.02 43.03 -26.05
C ALA A 520 -47.81 43.84 -25.00
N LYS A 521 -48.17 45.08 -25.35
CA LYS A 521 -49.16 45.98 -24.72
C LYS A 521 -49.57 45.63 -23.27
N LYS A 522 -48.67 45.70 -22.27
CA LYS A 522 -48.95 45.78 -20.80
C LYS A 522 -50.35 45.30 -20.33
N THR A 523 -50.77 44.08 -20.69
CA THR A 523 -52.12 43.58 -20.37
C THR A 523 -52.03 42.56 -19.25
N ILE A 524 -52.86 42.74 -18.22
CA ILE A 524 -53.00 41.81 -17.11
C ILE A 524 -54.21 40.91 -17.40
N ASP A 525 -54.07 39.59 -17.20
CA ASP A 525 -55.23 38.70 -17.18
C ASP A 525 -56.06 38.98 -15.91
N ASN A 526 -57.05 39.85 -16.09
CA ASN A 526 -57.90 40.32 -15.01
C ASN A 526 -58.54 39.16 -14.25
N LYS A 527 -58.91 38.06 -14.92
CA LYS A 527 -59.62 36.93 -14.30
C LYS A 527 -58.87 36.30 -13.13
N LYS A 528 -57.55 36.44 -13.07
CA LYS A 528 -56.67 35.83 -12.06
C LYS A 528 -56.18 36.80 -10.99
N LEU A 529 -56.45 38.10 -11.11
CA LEU A 529 -56.04 39.10 -10.12
C LEU A 529 -56.87 38.95 -8.83
N SER A 530 -56.19 38.72 -7.70
CA SER A 530 -56.79 38.62 -6.38
C SER A 530 -55.87 39.16 -5.28
N VAL A 531 -56.44 39.45 -4.10
CA VAL A 531 -55.66 39.90 -2.92
C VAL A 531 -54.62 38.87 -2.49
N LYS A 532 -54.93 37.57 -2.63
CA LYS A 532 -53.99 36.47 -2.32
C LYS A 532 -52.74 36.58 -3.19
N VAL A 533 -52.92 36.84 -4.48
CA VAL A 533 -51.85 36.97 -5.47
C VAL A 533 -50.93 38.15 -5.12
N MET A 534 -51.50 39.31 -4.77
CA MET A 534 -50.74 40.48 -4.31
C MET A 534 -49.90 40.18 -3.07
N ASN A 535 -50.47 39.48 -2.08
CA ASN A 535 -49.74 39.11 -0.87
C ASN A 535 -48.54 38.21 -1.17
N VAL A 536 -48.70 37.22 -2.06
CA VAL A 536 -47.61 36.31 -2.45
C VAL A 536 -46.49 37.07 -3.19
N VAL A 537 -46.83 38.04 -4.05
CA VAL A 537 -45.83 38.90 -4.72
C VAL A 537 -45.07 39.76 -3.71
N ASN A 538 -45.77 40.42 -2.79
CA ASN A 538 -45.15 41.23 -1.74
C ASN A 538 -44.24 40.39 -0.84
N GLN A 539 -44.69 39.19 -0.47
CA GLN A 539 -43.90 38.25 0.31
C GLN A 539 -42.64 37.79 -0.47
N TRP A 540 -42.76 37.54 -1.77
CA TRP A 540 -41.63 37.16 -2.61
C TRP A 540 -40.59 38.27 -2.67
N LEU A 541 -41.03 39.51 -2.91
CA LEU A 541 -40.14 40.68 -2.96
C LEU A 541 -39.45 40.91 -1.60
N ALA A 542 -40.17 40.78 -0.48
CA ALA A 542 -39.59 40.92 0.85
C ALA A 542 -38.55 39.84 1.16
N VAL A 543 -38.81 38.57 0.80
CA VAL A 543 -37.84 37.48 0.98
C VAL A 543 -36.62 37.67 0.08
N PHE A 544 -36.81 38.14 -1.16
CA PHE A 544 -35.71 38.44 -2.05
C PHE A 544 -34.85 39.61 -1.53
N GLU A 545 -35.44 40.64 -0.91
CA GLU A 545 -34.69 41.73 -0.28
C GLU A 545 -33.84 41.28 0.92
N ASP A 546 -34.35 40.35 1.75
CA ASP A 546 -33.56 39.75 2.84
C ASP A 546 -32.34 38.97 2.29
N ILE A 547 -32.53 38.23 1.19
CA ILE A 547 -31.45 37.54 0.47
C ILE A 547 -30.48 38.55 -0.15
N ALA A 548 -30.99 39.61 -0.76
CA ALA A 548 -30.19 40.68 -1.34
C ALA A 548 -29.31 41.38 -0.30
N THR A 549 -29.82 41.53 0.93
CA THR A 549 -29.04 42.09 2.04
C THR A 549 -27.94 41.14 2.49
N LYS A 550 -28.21 39.83 2.54
CA LYS A 550 -27.23 38.79 2.97
C LYS A 550 -26.18 38.44 1.92
N PHE A 551 -26.50 38.65 0.64
CA PHE A 551 -25.69 38.26 -0.52
C PHE A 551 -25.45 39.43 -1.49
N ALA A 552 -25.37 40.65 -0.96
CA ALA A 552 -25.26 41.88 -1.75
C ALA A 552 -24.16 41.81 -2.82
N ASP A 553 -23.00 41.27 -2.45
CA ASP A 553 -21.81 41.17 -3.31
C ASP A 553 -22.05 40.30 -4.55
N VAL A 554 -22.98 39.34 -4.48
CA VAL A 554 -23.18 38.29 -5.47
C VAL A 554 -24.43 38.50 -6.32
N LEU A 555 -25.30 39.43 -5.95
CA LEU A 555 -26.58 39.64 -6.63
C LEU A 555 -26.43 39.80 -8.14
N HIS A 556 -25.40 40.51 -8.59
CA HIS A 556 -25.10 40.74 -10.01
C HIS A 556 -24.89 39.44 -10.83
N CYS A 557 -24.61 38.31 -10.18
CA CYS A 557 -24.48 37.00 -10.82
C CYS A 557 -25.81 36.22 -10.92
N CYS A 558 -26.89 36.68 -10.27
CA CYS A 558 -28.17 35.97 -10.14
C CYS A 558 -29.17 36.35 -11.25
N ASN A 559 -28.94 35.90 -12.48
CA ASN A 559 -29.70 36.36 -13.64
C ASN A 559 -31.21 36.04 -13.58
N LYS A 560 -31.58 34.81 -13.22
CA LYS A 560 -33.00 34.40 -13.21
C LYS A 560 -33.76 35.10 -12.09
N ALA A 561 -33.18 35.14 -10.89
CA ALA A 561 -33.82 35.73 -9.73
C ALA A 561 -33.97 37.26 -9.88
N GLN A 562 -32.95 37.95 -10.41
CA GLN A 562 -33.06 39.38 -10.72
C GLN A 562 -34.10 39.67 -11.81
N THR A 563 -34.09 38.91 -12.91
CA THR A 563 -35.09 39.06 -13.97
C THR A 563 -36.51 38.86 -13.43
N GLN A 564 -36.69 37.89 -12.53
CA GLN A 564 -37.98 37.64 -11.89
C GLN A 564 -38.39 38.78 -10.95
N ARG A 565 -37.46 39.32 -10.16
CA ARG A 565 -37.70 40.52 -9.33
C ARG A 565 -38.17 41.69 -10.18
N ASP A 566 -37.46 42.02 -11.26
CA ASP A 566 -37.80 43.16 -12.11
C ASP A 566 -39.18 43.00 -12.75
N ASN A 567 -39.50 41.79 -13.19
CA ASN A 567 -40.81 41.46 -13.74
C ASN A 567 -41.93 41.58 -12.70
N LEU A 568 -41.69 41.15 -11.46
CA LEU A 568 -42.66 41.27 -10.36
C LEU A 568 -42.86 42.72 -9.91
N MET A 569 -41.79 43.52 -9.86
CA MET A 569 -41.89 44.96 -9.58
C MET A 569 -42.66 45.70 -10.66
N LEU A 570 -42.39 45.40 -11.94
CA LEU A 570 -43.13 46.00 -13.05
C LEU A 570 -44.62 45.62 -13.00
N TRP A 571 -44.92 44.35 -12.69
CA TRP A 571 -46.30 43.89 -12.53
C TRP A 571 -46.99 44.57 -11.34
N GLN A 572 -46.32 44.67 -10.19
CA GLN A 572 -46.85 45.36 -9.01
C GLN A 572 -47.16 46.82 -9.32
N GLN A 573 -46.23 47.53 -9.95
CA GLN A 573 -46.41 48.93 -10.34
C GLN A 573 -47.59 49.10 -11.32
N LEU A 574 -47.74 48.17 -12.27
CA LEU A 574 -48.87 48.18 -13.21
C LEU A 574 -50.20 47.95 -12.50
N VAL A 575 -50.26 47.05 -11.51
CA VAL A 575 -51.46 46.83 -10.71
C VAL A 575 -51.81 48.08 -9.89
N GLU A 576 -50.83 48.64 -9.18
CA GLU A 576 -51.02 49.84 -8.33
C GLU A 576 -51.42 51.09 -9.13
N THR A 577 -50.98 51.19 -10.38
CA THR A 577 -51.31 52.33 -11.26
C THR A 577 -52.69 52.19 -11.93
N SER A 578 -53.18 50.96 -12.10
CA SER A 578 -54.38 50.67 -12.91
C SER A 578 -55.60 50.26 -12.09
N PHE A 579 -55.42 49.77 -10.86
CA PHE A 579 -56.52 49.33 -9.99
C PHE A 579 -56.59 50.15 -8.71
N ALA A 580 -57.80 50.28 -8.16
CA ALA A 580 -58.01 50.91 -6.88
C ALA A 580 -57.33 50.10 -5.77
N PRO A 581 -56.66 50.77 -4.81
CA PRO A 581 -56.12 50.09 -3.64
C PRO A 581 -57.25 49.44 -2.84
N LYS A 582 -56.87 48.45 -2.02
CA LYS A 582 -57.82 47.82 -1.10
C LYS A 582 -58.34 48.88 -0.12
N ARG A 583 -59.66 48.98 0.03
CA ARG A 583 -60.29 49.96 0.91
C ARG A 583 -59.95 49.67 2.38
N ALA A 584 -59.71 50.75 3.12
CA ALA A 584 -59.42 50.68 4.56
C ALA A 584 -60.60 50.17 5.40
N ASP A 585 -61.83 50.41 4.94
CA ASP A 585 -63.07 49.97 5.60
C ASP A 585 -63.39 48.48 5.38
N GLY A 586 -62.65 47.78 4.50
CA GLY A 586 -62.85 46.38 4.16
C GLY A 586 -64.18 46.06 3.47
N LYS A 587 -64.98 47.07 3.11
CA LYS A 587 -66.27 46.87 2.45
C LYS A 587 -66.08 46.42 1.01
N GLN A 588 -66.95 45.52 0.55
CA GLN A 588 -67.02 45.18 -0.88
C GLN A 588 -67.58 46.37 -1.66
N VAL A 589 -67.25 46.44 -2.95
CA VAL A 589 -67.72 47.51 -3.85
C VAL A 589 -68.95 47.03 -4.64
N ALA A 590 -69.98 47.87 -4.72
CA ALA A 590 -71.15 47.68 -5.57
C ALA A 590 -71.17 48.76 -6.65
N VAL A 591 -71.07 48.37 -7.92
CA VAL A 591 -71.16 49.29 -9.06
C VAL A 591 -72.57 49.21 -9.64
N LEU A 592 -73.30 50.32 -9.63
CA LEU A 592 -74.69 50.37 -10.05
C LEU A 592 -74.82 50.92 -11.48
N ASP A 593 -75.53 50.19 -12.34
CA ASP A 593 -75.86 50.60 -13.70
C ASP A 593 -77.19 51.39 -13.75
N THR A 594 -77.42 52.16 -14.82
CA THR A 594 -78.64 52.91 -15.12
C THR A 594 -79.88 52.03 -15.03
N SER A 595 -79.82 50.82 -15.60
CA SER A 595 -80.93 49.86 -15.60
C SER A 595 -81.32 49.41 -14.18
N TYR A 596 -80.33 49.23 -13.30
CA TYR A 596 -80.54 48.78 -11.93
C TYR A 596 -81.14 49.88 -11.06
N LEU A 597 -80.61 51.11 -11.17
CA LEU A 597 -81.12 52.26 -10.43
C LEU A 597 -82.59 52.57 -10.78
N MET A 598 -82.99 52.41 -12.04
CA MET A 598 -84.36 52.65 -12.47
C MET A 598 -85.36 51.57 -12.04
N ASN A 599 -84.93 50.31 -11.98
CA ASN A 599 -85.84 49.18 -11.73
C ASN A 599 -85.84 48.67 -10.28
N HIS A 600 -84.75 48.88 -9.54
CA HIS A 600 -84.54 48.34 -8.20
C HIS A 600 -84.13 49.41 -7.18
N ASN A 601 -84.66 50.64 -7.34
CA ASN A 601 -84.37 51.79 -6.47
C ASN A 601 -84.52 51.48 -4.96
N ASP A 602 -85.52 50.68 -4.59
CA ASP A 602 -85.81 50.31 -3.20
C ASP A 602 -84.72 49.43 -2.55
N HIS A 603 -83.95 48.70 -3.36
CA HIS A 603 -82.89 47.79 -2.89
C HIS A 603 -81.53 48.48 -2.71
N VAL A 604 -81.34 49.66 -3.30
CA VAL A 604 -80.06 50.40 -3.27
C VAL A 604 -79.64 50.74 -1.83
N ASN A 605 -80.59 51.18 -0.99
CA ASN A 605 -80.34 51.46 0.43
C ASN A 605 -79.92 50.21 1.23
N THR A 606 -80.40 49.03 0.84
CA THR A 606 -80.03 47.76 1.49
C THR A 606 -78.59 47.36 1.11
N ILE A 607 -78.19 47.61 -0.15
CA ILE A 607 -76.83 47.38 -0.63
C ILE A 607 -75.85 48.34 0.08
N ALA A 608 -76.22 49.61 0.25
CA ALA A 608 -75.41 50.64 0.90
C ALA A 608 -75.00 50.28 2.35
N GLN A 609 -75.83 49.50 3.05
CA GLN A 609 -75.56 49.07 4.42
C GLN A 609 -74.40 48.07 4.51
N THR A 610 -74.20 47.26 3.46
CA THR A 610 -73.23 46.15 3.46
C THR A 610 -72.05 46.35 2.51
N ARG A 611 -72.20 47.24 1.52
CA ARG A 611 -71.22 47.51 0.46
C ARG A 611 -71.06 49.00 0.23
N HIS A 612 -69.91 49.42 -0.28
CA HIS A 612 -69.69 50.78 -0.74
C HIS A 612 -70.23 50.95 -2.16
N ILE A 613 -71.10 51.93 -2.37
CA ILE A 613 -71.75 52.15 -3.67
C ILE A 613 -70.91 53.09 -4.53
N ILE A 614 -70.70 52.67 -5.78
CA ILE A 614 -70.05 53.47 -6.82
C ILE A 614 -71.01 53.61 -7.99
N ILE A 615 -71.19 54.85 -8.43
CA ILE A 615 -72.01 55.18 -9.59
C ILE A 615 -71.09 55.73 -10.68
N PRO A 616 -70.92 55.03 -11.80
CA PRO A 616 -70.17 55.54 -12.94
C PRO A 616 -70.76 56.87 -13.42
N HIS A 617 -69.92 57.85 -13.72
CA HIS A 617 -70.39 59.17 -14.16
C HIS A 617 -71.26 59.10 -15.42
N ILE A 618 -71.00 58.12 -16.30
CA ILE A 618 -71.80 57.88 -17.50
C ILE A 618 -73.26 57.51 -17.18
N VAL A 619 -73.51 56.79 -16.07
CA VAL A 619 -74.84 56.41 -15.60
C VAL A 619 -75.64 57.65 -15.18
N LEU A 620 -74.98 58.64 -14.57
CA LEU A 620 -75.63 59.92 -14.23
C LEU A 620 -76.03 60.69 -15.50
N ASN A 621 -75.13 60.74 -16.50
CA ASN A 621 -75.41 61.39 -17.77
C ASN A 621 -76.58 60.71 -18.53
N GLU A 622 -76.67 59.38 -18.47
CA GLU A 622 -77.78 58.62 -19.04
C GLU A 622 -79.10 58.91 -18.32
N LEU A 623 -79.10 58.91 -16.98
CA LEU A 623 -80.29 59.24 -16.17
C LEU A 623 -80.77 60.68 -16.42
N ASP A 624 -79.86 61.64 -16.52
CA ASP A 624 -80.18 63.04 -16.81
C ASP A 624 -80.72 63.22 -18.24
N GLY A 625 -80.16 62.50 -19.23
CA GLY A 625 -80.66 62.48 -20.60
C GLY A 625 -82.09 61.93 -20.72
N LEU A 626 -82.47 60.98 -19.86
CA LEU A 626 -83.81 60.38 -19.82
C LEU A 626 -84.86 61.28 -19.16
N LYS A 627 -84.49 62.41 -18.55
CA LYS A 627 -85.41 63.31 -17.79
C LYS A 627 -86.32 64.17 -18.68
N GLY A 628 -85.97 64.34 -19.97
CA GLY A 628 -86.52 65.36 -20.89
C GLY A 628 -87.42 64.88 -22.04
N GLY A 629 -87.85 63.62 -22.06
CA GLY A 629 -88.73 63.07 -23.12
C GLY A 629 -90.20 63.53 -23.02
N ASN A 630 -90.89 63.64 -24.17
CA ASN A 630 -92.24 64.22 -24.29
C ASN A 630 -93.29 63.26 -24.92
N ASN A 631 -93.12 61.94 -24.80
CA ASN A 631 -94.07 60.93 -25.32
C ASN A 631 -94.65 60.04 -24.20
N ASP A 632 -95.90 59.57 -24.36
CA ASP A 632 -96.65 58.82 -23.34
C ASP A 632 -95.98 57.50 -22.87
N GLU A 633 -95.30 56.77 -23.76
CA GLU A 633 -94.49 55.57 -23.43
C GLU A 633 -93.22 55.89 -22.62
N GLN A 634 -92.72 57.12 -22.72
CA GLN A 634 -91.56 57.59 -21.96
C GLN A 634 -91.96 58.01 -20.55
N THR A 635 -93.24 58.19 -20.23
CA THR A 635 -93.70 58.69 -18.92
C THR A 635 -93.25 57.82 -17.76
N GLU A 636 -93.37 56.49 -17.87
CA GLU A 636 -92.95 55.56 -16.81
C GLU A 636 -91.41 55.47 -16.69
N LYS A 637 -90.68 55.49 -17.81
CA LYS A 637 -89.21 55.55 -17.80
C LYS A 637 -88.69 56.85 -17.21
N ILE A 638 -89.32 57.99 -17.53
CA ILE A 638 -89.01 59.32 -16.97
C ILE A 638 -89.30 59.35 -15.47
N LYS A 639 -90.42 58.77 -15.01
CA LYS A 639 -90.73 58.64 -13.58
C LYS A 639 -89.67 57.83 -12.85
N LYS A 640 -89.26 56.68 -13.41
CA LYS A 640 -88.20 55.83 -12.85
C LYS A 640 -86.84 56.53 -12.83
N ALA A 641 -86.44 57.22 -13.89
CA ALA A 641 -85.20 58.00 -13.93
C ALA A 641 -85.21 59.15 -12.91
N ARG A 642 -86.33 59.87 -12.76
CA ARG A 642 -86.50 60.91 -11.74
C ARG A 642 -86.48 60.34 -10.32
N ALA A 643 -87.06 59.16 -10.10
CA ALA A 643 -87.03 58.48 -8.81
C ALA A 643 -85.61 58.01 -8.43
N ALA A 644 -84.84 57.49 -9.40
CA ALA A 644 -83.44 57.16 -9.23
C ALA A 644 -82.62 58.41 -8.89
N ILE A 645 -82.73 59.50 -9.67
CA ILE A 645 -82.05 60.78 -9.40
C ILE A 645 -82.44 61.34 -8.02
N SER A 646 -83.71 61.25 -7.62
CA SER A 646 -84.18 61.68 -6.30
C SER A 646 -83.59 60.84 -5.17
N LEU A 647 -83.36 59.54 -5.37
CA LEU A 647 -82.64 58.71 -4.40
C LEU A 647 -81.19 59.16 -4.30
N LEU A 648 -80.52 59.43 -5.43
CA LEU A 648 -79.12 59.87 -5.42
C LEU A 648 -78.94 61.25 -4.76
N HIS A 649 -79.92 62.14 -4.90
CA HIS A 649 -79.91 63.43 -4.19
C HIS A 649 -80.42 63.35 -2.74
N SER A 650 -80.85 62.17 -2.27
CA SER A 650 -81.23 62.00 -0.87
C SER A 650 -79.98 61.98 0.02
N ASN A 651 -80.00 62.72 1.14
CA ASN A 651 -78.87 62.75 2.10
C ASN A 651 -78.67 61.43 2.87
N THR A 652 -79.47 60.40 2.56
CA THR A 652 -79.44 59.10 3.23
C THR A 652 -78.55 58.07 2.55
N LEU A 653 -78.11 58.32 1.31
CA LEU A 653 -77.28 57.40 0.54
C LEU A 653 -75.83 57.91 0.45
N GLU A 654 -74.90 57.19 1.06
CA GLU A 654 -73.47 57.42 0.85
C GLU A 654 -73.00 56.66 -0.42
N TYR A 655 -72.63 57.40 -1.46
CA TYR A 655 -72.08 56.85 -2.70
C TYR A 655 -70.92 57.71 -3.22
N SER A 656 -70.01 57.11 -3.98
CA SER A 656 -69.01 57.85 -4.76
C SER A 656 -69.34 57.84 -6.24
N VAL A 657 -69.04 58.95 -6.91
CA VAL A 657 -69.13 59.05 -8.37
C VAL A 657 -67.74 58.93 -8.95
N GLU A 658 -67.56 58.04 -9.90
CA GLU A 658 -66.26 57.80 -10.53
C GLU A 658 -66.35 57.94 -12.05
N GLN A 659 -65.32 58.58 -12.62
CA GLN A 659 -65.14 58.66 -14.07
C GLN A 659 -64.77 57.28 -14.62
N CYS A 660 -64.99 57.05 -15.92
CA CYS A 660 -64.52 55.80 -16.52
C CYS A 660 -62.98 55.77 -16.56
N GLU A 661 -62.41 54.60 -16.34
CA GLU A 661 -60.96 54.43 -16.32
C GLU A 661 -60.47 54.10 -17.73
N GLU A 662 -60.05 55.14 -18.47
CA GLU A 662 -59.64 55.04 -19.87
C GLU A 662 -58.50 54.02 -20.08
N LYS A 663 -57.62 53.89 -19.08
CA LYS A 663 -56.52 52.93 -19.08
C LYS A 663 -56.99 51.49 -19.06
N LEU A 664 -58.22 51.20 -18.63
CA LEU A 664 -58.78 49.85 -18.53
C LEU A 664 -59.67 49.47 -19.71
N LEU A 665 -60.02 50.43 -20.60
CA LEU A 665 -60.93 50.20 -21.73
C LEU A 665 -60.44 49.07 -22.66
N HIS A 666 -59.14 49.08 -22.98
CA HIS A 666 -58.49 48.06 -23.80
C HIS A 666 -58.43 46.67 -23.14
N TRP A 667 -58.74 46.56 -21.84
CA TRP A 667 -58.84 45.29 -21.12
C TRP A 667 -60.26 44.72 -21.10
N VAL A 668 -61.27 45.53 -21.42
CA VAL A 668 -62.66 45.12 -21.55
C VAL A 668 -62.97 44.70 -22.99
N ASN A 669 -62.48 45.45 -23.99
CA ASN A 669 -62.61 45.10 -25.41
C ASN A 669 -61.31 45.43 -26.19
N GLN A 670 -60.89 44.50 -27.05
CA GLN A 670 -59.64 44.58 -27.82
C GLN A 670 -59.80 45.21 -29.22
N LYS A 671 -61.01 45.61 -29.60
CA LYS A 671 -61.30 46.23 -30.90
C LYS A 671 -61.14 47.75 -30.80
N ASP A 672 -60.28 48.33 -31.63
CA ASP A 672 -59.99 49.77 -31.69
C ASP A 672 -61.14 50.58 -32.35
N GLN A 673 -62.34 50.57 -31.76
CA GLN A 673 -63.47 51.44 -32.16
C GLN A 673 -64.18 52.02 -30.93
N ASP A 674 -64.90 53.14 -31.14
CA ASP A 674 -65.58 53.93 -30.11
C ASP A 674 -66.23 53.07 -29.02
N PHE A 675 -65.69 53.14 -27.80
CA PHE A 675 -66.13 52.32 -26.68
C PHE A 675 -67.55 52.67 -26.26
N THR A 676 -68.38 51.65 -26.03
CA THR A 676 -69.78 51.81 -25.62
C THR A 676 -69.87 52.28 -24.16
N ASN A 677 -71.04 52.81 -23.77
CA ASN A 677 -71.27 53.21 -22.38
C ASN A 677 -71.19 52.00 -21.43
N ASP A 678 -71.65 50.82 -21.86
CA ASP A 678 -71.49 49.55 -21.16
C ASP A 678 -70.02 49.25 -20.85
N GLU A 679 -69.13 49.39 -21.83
CA GLU A 679 -67.69 49.17 -21.65
C GLU A 679 -67.09 50.17 -20.65
N LYS A 680 -67.53 51.43 -20.70
CA LYS A 680 -67.13 52.47 -19.73
C LYS A 680 -67.59 52.13 -18.31
N ILE A 681 -68.80 51.59 -18.13
CA ILE A 681 -69.30 51.12 -16.82
C ILE A 681 -68.46 49.95 -16.31
N LEU A 682 -68.12 48.99 -17.18
CA LEU A 682 -67.28 47.84 -16.82
C LEU A 682 -65.87 48.24 -16.39
N THR A 683 -65.30 49.32 -16.94
CA THR A 683 -63.98 49.80 -16.47
C THR A 683 -63.99 50.24 -15.01
N VAL A 684 -65.09 50.85 -14.53
CA VAL A 684 -65.23 51.27 -13.13
C VAL A 684 -65.32 50.04 -12.22
N ALA A 685 -66.09 49.02 -12.60
CA ALA A 685 -66.15 47.76 -11.86
C ALA A 685 -64.82 47.01 -11.88
N LEU A 686 -64.10 47.06 -12.99
CA LEU A 686 -62.79 46.45 -13.13
C LEU A 686 -61.72 47.17 -12.29
N HIS A 687 -61.75 48.50 -12.21
CA HIS A 687 -60.84 49.30 -11.40
C HIS A 687 -60.88 48.86 -9.92
N HIS A 688 -62.08 48.55 -9.39
CA HIS A 688 -62.27 48.12 -8.00
C HIS A 688 -62.16 46.61 -7.78
N ARG A 689 -61.54 45.87 -8.70
CA ARG A 689 -61.45 44.41 -8.62
C ARG A 689 -60.82 43.89 -7.32
N LEU A 690 -59.79 44.57 -6.80
CA LEU A 690 -59.13 44.20 -5.53
C LEU A 690 -60.06 44.34 -4.30
N ASN A 691 -61.20 45.02 -4.45
CA ASN A 691 -62.23 45.22 -3.44
C ASN A 691 -63.46 44.30 -3.64
N ASN A 692 -63.34 43.22 -4.43
CA ASN A 692 -64.44 42.32 -4.78
C ASN A 692 -65.65 43.07 -5.35
N ALA A 693 -65.40 43.95 -6.32
CA ALA A 693 -66.46 44.72 -6.97
C ALA A 693 -67.51 43.79 -7.64
N VAL A 694 -68.79 44.09 -7.37
CA VAL A 694 -69.95 43.44 -7.97
C VAL A 694 -70.73 44.46 -8.79
N LEU A 695 -70.98 44.14 -10.06
CA LEU A 695 -71.82 44.93 -10.96
C LEU A 695 -73.30 44.56 -10.74
N TYR A 696 -74.13 45.58 -10.53
CA TYR A 696 -75.57 45.46 -10.42
C TYR A 696 -76.21 46.02 -11.69
N SER A 697 -76.79 45.14 -12.52
CA SER A 697 -77.46 45.52 -13.76
C SER A 697 -78.65 44.60 -14.03
N ALA A 698 -79.73 45.18 -14.55
CA ALA A 698 -80.89 44.44 -15.05
C ALA A 698 -80.75 44.14 -16.57
N ASP A 699 -79.68 44.61 -17.21
CA ASP A 699 -79.40 44.38 -18.63
C ASP A 699 -78.60 43.09 -18.83
N LYS A 700 -79.22 42.15 -19.56
CA LYS A 700 -78.61 40.87 -19.94
C LYS A 700 -77.38 41.05 -20.82
N GLY A 701 -77.37 42.05 -21.71
CA GLY A 701 -76.25 42.35 -22.59
C GLY A 701 -75.01 42.75 -21.79
N LEU A 702 -75.18 43.70 -20.87
CA LEU A 702 -74.13 44.15 -19.97
C LEU A 702 -73.64 43.02 -19.04
N CYS A 703 -74.55 42.18 -18.51
CA CYS A 703 -74.17 41.02 -17.70
C CYS A 703 -73.33 39.98 -18.47
N VAL A 704 -73.63 39.74 -19.76
CA VAL A 704 -72.82 38.85 -20.61
C VAL A 704 -71.43 39.44 -20.87
N LEU A 705 -71.33 40.76 -21.09
CA LEU A 705 -70.06 41.46 -21.22
C LEU A 705 -69.26 41.46 -19.91
N ALA A 706 -69.92 41.66 -18.76
CA ALA A 706 -69.29 41.56 -17.45
C ALA A 706 -68.70 40.17 -17.21
N LYS A 707 -69.45 39.11 -17.57
CA LYS A 707 -68.99 37.72 -17.48
C LYS A 707 -67.78 37.44 -18.37
N SER A 708 -67.76 37.96 -19.60
CA SER A 708 -66.65 37.78 -20.53
C SER A 708 -65.37 38.49 -20.04
N ALA A 709 -65.53 39.69 -19.44
CA ALA A 709 -64.47 40.46 -18.79
C ALA A 709 -64.06 39.90 -17.40
N GLY A 710 -64.81 38.93 -16.87
CA GLY A 710 -64.50 38.28 -15.59
C GLY A 710 -64.82 39.12 -14.36
N ILE A 711 -65.83 39.99 -14.45
CA ILE A 711 -66.35 40.84 -13.37
C ILE A 711 -67.53 40.09 -12.72
N LEU A 712 -67.65 40.17 -11.38
CA LEU A 712 -68.79 39.61 -10.67
C LEU A 712 -70.02 40.47 -10.94
N PHE A 713 -71.18 39.87 -11.19
CA PHE A 713 -72.42 40.60 -11.41
C PHE A 713 -73.60 39.93 -10.69
N GLU A 714 -74.62 40.73 -10.37
CA GLU A 714 -75.90 40.27 -9.82
C GLU A 714 -77.01 40.69 -10.79
N GLU A 715 -77.59 39.71 -11.49
CA GLU A 715 -78.71 39.90 -12.41
C GLU A 715 -80.01 39.87 -11.58
N LYS A 716 -80.66 41.03 -11.43
CA LYS A 716 -81.95 41.18 -10.76
C LYS A 716 -82.85 42.12 -11.53
#